data_AF-A0A3B3C503-F1
#
_entry.id   AF-A0A3B3C503-F1
#
_cell.length_a   1.000
_cell.length_b   1.000
_cell.length_c   1.000
_cell.angle_alpha   90.00
_cell.angle_beta   90.00
_cell.angle_gamma   90.00
#
_symmetry.space_group_name_H-M   'P 1'
#
loop_
_entity.id
_entity.type
_entity.pdbx_description
1 polymer ?
#
loop_
_entity_poly.entity_id
_entity_poly.type
_entity_poly.pdbx_seq_one_letter_code
_entity_poly.pdbx_strand_id
1 'polypeptide(L)'
;MSRARPPPLVTGISPKEGAAWTKVTIRGENLGTGPADLIGLSICGHNCMLTAEWMSASKIVCRVGPAKDDKGEIIVTTKSGGLGTSTVSFKLLRPDRIGILDQSAVWVDEFNYYDMRTDRNKGISPLSLRPSNPLGIEKDKGKVPQKDIEQIFPGMSGDFTSENFSATWYLIENHTGSSFDQLKIAANHLKKQATKKNEGSLSYVKGGLSTFFEAQDALAAIHQRLESDGTEKVEGSMTQRLENILNRASDTADTLFQEVLGRKDKADSTRNALNVLQRFKFLFNLPLNIERNIQKGDYDVVINDYEKAKSLFGNTEVPVFKKVYAEVETRIGALRSLLLEKLLQTPSTLHDQKRYIRYLSDLHASGDPAWQCIYAQHKWILQLMQDCRDEFLSGGVRALDLEGDTRPPTLSRLSHTSSLNRGGSLRSSRPNTWRFETPQLVQFVEKLSDVVIGQLPNFWKLWISYVNGSLFSETGEKSGQVEKSKKNARQRQNDFKKMIEELTNRLVRLIRGALLPTTLPQAELSLYGGWEGKSELTGAWLTQIIHTVRGCHEALSALEIPNDLLQVISDLLLDLRVHCLMMTLLHTTEDVKRLAVKEDWVVDNEGITSLVQIRSGKCRRTILKTPKKIFSSEWVSKNYLAKASYVLKWGLNYKLTFLFLNFLFQQEQRLLIILSNCQYLERRTFLNLADHFEKHGFTGTEKITRVSTCKLDRKLFEAYIERRADPIVGSLEPGIYAGYFDWRDCQTPTGVRNYLKEALVSIIAVHAEVFTVSKDLVPRVLSRIVRSVADEMCRLMQCVSSFSKNGALQARLELCALRDAVATYINPDSNTSFKLALEALPQLHSGGDKKLLEELLNKFKSSMHLQLTCFQSSNIQPVKR
;
A
#
# COMPACT_ATOMS: atom_id res chain seq x y z
N MET A 1 -22.36 -3.14 -102.70
CA MET A 1 -21.67 -2.90 -101.40
C MET A 1 -20.64 -3.99 -101.19
N SER A 2 -19.35 -3.69 -101.41
CA SER A 2 -18.25 -4.63 -101.17
C SER A 2 -17.87 -4.60 -99.68
N ARG A 3 -17.83 -5.78 -99.03
CA ARG A 3 -17.47 -5.97 -97.61
C ARG A 3 -16.22 -5.14 -97.22
N ALA A 4 -16.33 -4.35 -96.15
CA ALA A 4 -15.18 -3.70 -95.53
C ALA A 4 -14.15 -4.76 -95.10
N ARG A 5 -12.90 -4.60 -95.55
CA ARG A 5 -11.80 -5.50 -95.19
C ARG A 5 -11.20 -5.08 -93.84
N PRO A 6 -10.63 -6.02 -93.07
CA PRO A 6 -9.98 -5.70 -91.80
C PRO A 6 -8.84 -4.68 -91.99
N PRO A 7 -8.59 -3.81 -90.99
CA PRO A 7 -7.53 -2.81 -91.07
C PRO A 7 -6.13 -3.45 -91.09
N PRO A 8 -5.13 -2.76 -91.66
CA PRO A 8 -3.74 -3.24 -91.66
C PRO A 8 -3.21 -3.42 -90.23
N LEU A 9 -2.59 -4.55 -89.95
CA LEU A 9 -1.95 -4.82 -88.65
C LEU A 9 -0.47 -5.09 -88.86
N VAL A 10 0.39 -4.22 -88.34
CA VAL A 10 1.86 -4.41 -88.38
C VAL A 10 2.28 -5.25 -87.19
N THR A 11 2.79 -6.44 -87.45
CA THR A 11 3.23 -7.42 -86.44
C THR A 11 4.74 -7.47 -86.26
N GLY A 12 5.52 -6.94 -87.20
CA GLY A 12 6.99 -6.97 -87.11
C GLY A 12 7.70 -5.94 -87.98
N ILE A 13 8.89 -5.52 -87.55
CA ILE A 13 9.82 -4.69 -88.32
C ILE A 13 11.25 -5.24 -88.16
N SER A 14 12.03 -5.23 -89.25
CA SER A 14 13.41 -5.68 -89.26
C SER A 14 14.28 -4.76 -90.12
N PRO A 15 15.39 -4.20 -89.59
CA PRO A 15 15.80 -4.24 -88.18
C PRO A 15 14.85 -3.45 -87.25
N LYS A 16 14.86 -3.74 -85.93
CA LYS A 16 14.02 -3.05 -84.92
C LYS A 16 14.59 -1.70 -84.48
N GLU A 17 15.87 -1.47 -84.75
CA GLU A 17 16.58 -0.22 -84.48
C GLU A 17 17.59 0.07 -85.60
N GLY A 18 17.93 1.34 -85.78
CA GLY A 18 18.90 1.76 -86.78
C GLY A 18 19.02 3.28 -86.88
N ALA A 19 20.06 3.76 -87.57
CA ALA A 19 20.24 5.19 -87.86
C ALA A 19 19.26 5.67 -88.95
N ALA A 20 19.17 6.99 -89.15
CA ALA A 20 18.40 7.56 -90.26
C ALA A 20 18.84 6.95 -91.61
N TRP A 21 17.87 6.72 -92.50
CA TRP A 21 18.03 6.09 -93.83
C TRP A 21 18.27 4.58 -93.85
N THR A 22 18.16 3.90 -92.70
CA THR A 22 18.21 2.44 -92.62
C THR A 22 17.03 1.83 -93.40
N LYS A 23 17.32 0.83 -94.24
CA LYS A 23 16.29 0.05 -94.97
C LYS A 23 15.61 -0.91 -94.01
N VAL A 24 14.30 -0.77 -93.83
CA VAL A 24 13.48 -1.60 -92.94
C VAL A 24 12.44 -2.40 -93.72
N THR A 25 12.19 -3.61 -93.25
CA THR A 25 11.14 -4.50 -93.75
C THR A 25 10.04 -4.59 -92.72
N ILE A 26 8.85 -4.13 -93.07
CA ILE A 26 7.62 -4.18 -92.27
C ILE A 26 6.87 -5.46 -92.65
N ARG A 27 6.49 -6.24 -91.64
CA ARG A 27 5.68 -7.45 -91.76
C ARG A 27 4.37 -7.29 -90.99
N GLY A 28 3.28 -7.82 -91.54
CA GLY A 28 1.95 -7.65 -90.97
C GLY A 28 0.89 -8.46 -91.67
N GLU A 29 -0.37 -8.16 -91.36
CA GLU A 29 -1.56 -8.71 -91.99
C GLU A 29 -2.35 -7.58 -92.63
N ASN A 30 -2.97 -7.84 -93.79
CA ASN A 30 -3.83 -6.88 -94.50
C ASN A 30 -3.14 -5.54 -94.86
N LEU A 31 -1.83 -5.57 -95.18
CA LEU A 31 -1.03 -4.40 -95.59
C LEU A 31 -1.34 -3.90 -97.03
N GLY A 32 -2.58 -4.11 -97.50
CA GLY A 32 -3.05 -3.71 -98.83
C GLY A 32 -3.11 -4.87 -99.83
N THR A 33 -3.89 -4.67 -100.89
CA THR A 33 -4.13 -5.64 -101.97
C THR A 33 -3.22 -5.46 -103.18
N GLY A 34 -2.50 -4.33 -103.24
CA GLY A 34 -1.53 -3.99 -104.27
C GLY A 34 -0.86 -2.65 -103.95
N PRO A 35 0.14 -2.22 -104.73
CA PRO A 35 0.86 -0.96 -104.50
C PRO A 35 -0.05 0.27 -104.54
N ALA A 36 -1.09 0.26 -105.38
CA ALA A 36 -2.07 1.35 -105.46
C ALA A 36 -3.04 1.41 -104.25
N ASP A 37 -3.06 0.37 -103.41
CA ASP A 37 -3.90 0.31 -102.22
C ASP A 37 -3.20 0.91 -100.99
N LEU A 38 -1.86 1.05 -101.01
CA LEU A 38 -1.09 1.69 -99.95
C LEU A 38 -1.11 3.21 -100.13
N ILE A 39 -1.82 3.92 -99.25
CA ILE A 39 -1.98 5.39 -99.33
C ILE A 39 -1.17 6.15 -98.29
N GLY A 40 -0.72 5.48 -97.22
CA GLY A 40 0.08 6.12 -96.17
C GLY A 40 0.99 5.13 -95.44
N LEU A 41 2.21 5.56 -95.13
CA LEU A 41 3.17 4.84 -94.30
C LEU A 41 3.94 5.85 -93.47
N SER A 42 3.81 5.77 -92.14
CA SER A 42 4.53 6.63 -91.20
C SER A 42 5.30 5.78 -90.20
N ILE A 43 6.57 6.12 -89.95
CA ILE A 43 7.43 5.50 -88.94
C ILE A 43 7.99 6.62 -88.04
N CYS A 44 7.76 6.52 -86.73
CA CYS A 44 8.19 7.53 -85.75
C CYS A 44 7.73 8.97 -86.12
N GLY A 45 6.53 9.10 -86.69
CA GLY A 45 5.97 10.38 -87.11
C GLY A 45 6.51 10.93 -88.44
N HIS A 46 7.44 10.24 -89.11
CA HIS A 46 7.94 10.62 -90.44
C HIS A 46 7.21 9.85 -91.56
N ASN A 47 6.79 10.57 -92.60
CA ASN A 47 6.13 9.96 -93.77
C ASN A 47 7.15 9.26 -94.66
N CYS A 48 7.09 7.93 -94.72
CA CYS A 48 8.01 7.08 -95.48
C CYS A 48 7.46 6.64 -96.85
N MET A 49 6.32 7.17 -97.30
CA MET A 49 5.64 6.74 -98.53
C MET A 49 6.51 6.82 -99.79
N LEU A 50 7.34 7.86 -99.92
CA LEU A 50 8.21 8.04 -101.09
C LEU A 50 9.24 6.92 -101.27
N THR A 51 9.57 6.21 -100.19
CA THR A 51 10.52 5.09 -100.22
C THR A 51 9.86 3.74 -100.01
N ALA A 52 8.52 3.72 -99.90
CA ALA A 52 7.77 2.52 -99.59
C ALA A 52 7.54 1.67 -100.85
N GLU A 53 8.08 0.47 -100.84
CA GLU A 53 7.84 -0.57 -101.84
C GLU A 53 6.90 -1.62 -101.23
N TRP A 54 5.66 -1.68 -101.74
CA TRP A 54 4.72 -2.74 -101.40
C TRP A 54 5.15 -4.05 -102.07
N MET A 55 5.33 -5.11 -101.29
CA MET A 55 5.77 -6.42 -101.81
C MET A 55 4.62 -7.43 -101.83
N SER A 56 3.80 -7.45 -100.78
CA SER A 56 2.65 -8.36 -100.65
C SER A 56 1.70 -7.86 -99.55
N ALA A 57 0.53 -8.49 -99.41
CA ALA A 57 -0.44 -8.18 -98.37
C ALA A 57 0.09 -8.37 -96.93
N SER A 58 1.29 -8.94 -96.75
CA SER A 58 1.96 -9.12 -95.47
C SER A 58 3.34 -8.47 -95.37
N LYS A 59 3.81 -7.74 -96.40
CA LYS A 59 5.17 -7.20 -96.42
C LYS A 59 5.29 -5.90 -97.21
N ILE A 60 5.89 -4.90 -96.57
CA ILE A 60 6.29 -3.60 -97.17
C ILE A 60 7.76 -3.35 -96.82
N VAL A 61 8.54 -2.79 -97.73
CA VAL A 61 9.93 -2.40 -97.50
C VAL A 61 10.04 -0.89 -97.68
N CYS A 62 10.69 -0.17 -96.75
CA CYS A 62 10.92 1.27 -96.90
C CYS A 62 12.24 1.69 -96.24
N ARG A 63 12.65 2.95 -96.40
CA ARG A 63 13.76 3.53 -95.63
C ARG A 63 13.21 4.47 -94.57
N VAL A 64 13.72 4.37 -93.35
CA VAL A 64 13.28 5.23 -92.23
C VAL A 64 13.85 6.64 -92.42
N GLY A 65 13.00 7.66 -92.47
CA GLY A 65 13.43 9.05 -92.56
C GLY A 65 13.90 9.61 -91.21
N PRO A 66 14.49 10.83 -91.19
CA PRO A 66 14.86 11.50 -89.95
C PRO A 66 13.60 11.87 -89.15
N ALA A 67 13.43 11.24 -87.99
CA ALA A 67 12.30 11.46 -87.09
C ALA A 67 12.70 12.27 -85.84
N LYS A 68 11.74 13.02 -85.29
CA LYS A 68 11.94 13.83 -84.07
C LYS A 68 11.92 12.99 -82.79
N ASP A 69 11.21 11.86 -82.79
CA ASP A 69 11.04 11.01 -81.61
C ASP A 69 11.95 9.78 -81.67
N ASP A 70 12.55 9.43 -80.54
CA ASP A 70 13.55 8.35 -80.44
C ASP A 70 12.91 6.96 -80.56
N LYS A 71 11.60 6.84 -80.31
CA LYS A 71 10.79 5.62 -80.45
C LYS A 71 9.37 5.99 -80.84
N GLY A 72 8.82 5.36 -81.87
CA GLY A 72 7.46 5.66 -82.32
C GLY A 72 6.77 4.52 -83.06
N GLU A 73 5.46 4.69 -83.26
CA GLU A 73 4.57 3.72 -83.89
C GLU A 73 4.76 3.64 -85.40
N ILE A 74 4.33 2.52 -86.00
CA ILE A 74 4.41 2.25 -87.44
C ILE A 74 2.98 2.20 -87.98
N ILE A 75 2.55 3.27 -88.65
CA ILE A 75 1.17 3.39 -89.13
C ILE A 75 1.13 3.14 -90.62
N VAL A 76 0.47 2.06 -91.03
CA VAL A 76 0.19 1.72 -92.44
C VAL A 76 -1.26 2.05 -92.74
N THR A 77 -1.52 2.88 -93.74
CA THR A 77 -2.88 3.27 -94.17
C THR A 77 -3.15 2.73 -95.56
N THR A 78 -4.23 1.95 -95.71
CA THR A 78 -4.64 1.39 -97.01
C THR A 78 -6.00 1.94 -97.44
N LYS A 79 -6.25 2.02 -98.75
CA LYS A 79 -7.53 2.46 -99.30
C LYS A 79 -8.66 1.46 -99.00
N SER A 80 -8.32 0.16 -98.94
CA SER A 80 -9.29 -0.92 -98.68
C SER A 80 -9.56 -1.22 -97.20
N GLY A 81 -8.58 -1.03 -96.32
CA GLY A 81 -8.66 -1.37 -94.88
C GLY A 81 -8.58 -0.16 -93.93
N GLY A 82 -8.34 1.04 -94.44
CA GLY A 82 -8.25 2.25 -93.61
C GLY A 82 -6.93 2.35 -92.84
N LEU A 83 -6.99 3.01 -91.68
CA LEU A 83 -5.82 3.24 -90.83
C LEU A 83 -5.44 1.96 -90.07
N GLY A 84 -4.20 1.54 -90.21
CA GLY A 84 -3.65 0.37 -89.54
C GLY A 84 -3.07 0.67 -88.17
N THR A 85 -2.84 -0.39 -87.41
CA THR A 85 -2.23 -0.36 -86.07
C THR A 85 -0.94 -1.18 -86.05
N SER A 86 0.00 -0.83 -85.16
CA SER A 86 1.24 -1.59 -84.98
C SER A 86 1.36 -2.14 -83.56
N THR A 87 1.73 -3.41 -83.43
CA THR A 87 2.14 -3.99 -82.14
C THR A 87 3.63 -3.79 -81.86
N VAL A 88 4.39 -3.27 -82.82
CA VAL A 88 5.84 -3.04 -82.74
C VAL A 88 6.18 -1.59 -83.03
N SER A 89 7.23 -1.10 -82.40
CA SER A 89 7.79 0.25 -82.59
C SER A 89 9.21 0.17 -83.13
N PHE A 90 9.62 1.16 -83.93
CA PHE A 90 11.02 1.31 -84.35
C PHE A 90 11.77 2.27 -83.42
N LYS A 91 13.05 1.99 -83.12
CA LYS A 91 13.92 2.88 -82.35
C LYS A 91 14.97 3.53 -83.25
N LEU A 92 14.97 4.86 -83.35
CA LEU A 92 15.95 5.60 -84.15
C LEU A 92 17.22 5.84 -83.33
N LEU A 93 18.35 5.30 -83.78
CA LEU A 93 19.66 5.54 -83.16
C LEU A 93 20.20 6.87 -83.68
N ARG A 94 20.31 7.86 -82.81
CA ARG A 94 21.03 9.09 -83.11
C ARG A 94 22.53 8.83 -82.96
N PRO A 95 23.38 9.24 -83.93
CA PRO A 95 24.82 9.27 -83.68
C PRO A 95 25.11 10.29 -82.58
N ASP A 96 25.67 9.81 -81.47
CA ASP A 96 26.09 10.67 -80.36
C ASP A 96 27.14 11.66 -80.86
N ARG A 97 26.91 12.96 -80.60
CA ARG A 97 27.93 13.98 -80.82
C ARG A 97 29.02 13.76 -79.78
N ILE A 98 30.17 13.24 -80.21
CA ILE A 98 31.38 13.13 -79.39
C ILE A 98 31.76 14.55 -78.92
N GLY A 99 31.85 14.75 -77.61
CA GLY A 99 32.20 16.03 -77.01
C GLY A 99 33.69 16.32 -77.14
N ILE A 100 34.07 17.60 -77.14
CA ILE A 100 35.46 18.08 -77.18
C ILE A 100 36.30 17.53 -75.98
N LEU A 101 35.61 17.03 -74.95
CA LEU A 101 36.18 16.52 -73.71
C LEU A 101 36.27 14.98 -73.66
N ASP A 102 35.81 14.27 -74.69
CA ASP A 102 35.93 12.81 -74.76
C ASP A 102 37.27 12.40 -75.39
N GLN A 103 38.06 11.59 -74.68
CA GLN A 103 39.40 11.18 -75.10
C GLN A 103 39.38 10.13 -76.23
N SER A 104 40.14 10.39 -77.29
CA SER A 104 40.43 9.45 -78.38
C SER A 104 41.80 8.76 -78.16
N ALA A 105 41.86 7.44 -78.34
CA ALA A 105 43.08 6.66 -78.16
C ALA A 105 43.96 6.54 -79.43
N VAL A 106 43.67 7.29 -80.49
CA VAL A 106 44.41 7.22 -81.76
C VAL A 106 44.77 8.64 -82.23
N TRP A 107 46.07 8.92 -82.29
CA TRP A 107 46.61 10.10 -82.98
C TRP A 107 46.69 9.81 -84.49
N VAL A 108 46.24 10.75 -85.32
CA VAL A 108 46.38 10.68 -86.78
C VAL A 108 47.49 11.66 -87.18
N ASP A 109 48.56 11.16 -87.78
CA ASP A 109 49.66 11.98 -88.31
C ASP A 109 49.19 12.71 -89.58
N GLU A 110 49.06 14.04 -89.50
CA GLU A 110 48.53 14.89 -90.59
C GLU A 110 49.50 15.10 -91.77
N PHE A 111 50.67 14.44 -91.78
CA PHE A 111 51.70 14.63 -92.80
C PHE A 111 51.45 13.93 -94.15
N ASN A 112 50.48 13.01 -94.24
CA ASN A 112 50.26 12.20 -95.46
C ASN A 112 49.23 12.78 -96.44
N TYR A 113 48.75 14.01 -96.23
CA TYR A 113 47.64 14.54 -97.05
C TYR A 113 48.04 15.19 -98.38
N TYR A 114 49.34 15.45 -98.62
CA TYR A 114 49.78 16.27 -99.76
C TYR A 114 50.55 15.55 -100.89
N ASP A 115 50.78 14.24 -100.81
CA ASP A 115 51.76 13.59 -101.70
C ASP A 115 51.18 12.76 -102.88
N MET A 116 49.95 13.04 -103.34
CA MET A 116 49.34 12.23 -104.42
C MET A 116 48.74 13.00 -105.61
N ARG A 117 48.96 14.33 -105.75
CA ARG A 117 48.19 15.10 -106.76
C ARG A 117 48.91 16.15 -107.61
N THR A 118 50.22 16.05 -107.84
CA THR A 118 50.89 16.97 -108.79
C THR A 118 51.98 16.29 -109.63
N ASP A 119 51.57 15.48 -110.62
CA ASP A 119 52.44 15.09 -111.74
C ASP A 119 51.73 15.37 -113.09
N ARG A 120 51.31 16.63 -113.27
CA ARG A 120 50.87 17.12 -114.58
C ARG A 120 51.37 18.55 -114.79
N ASN A 121 52.37 18.65 -115.66
CA ASN A 121 52.91 19.86 -116.27
C ASN A 121 51.88 20.99 -116.44
N LYS A 122 52.03 22.07 -115.68
CA LYS A 122 51.63 23.45 -116.03
C LYS A 122 52.34 24.46 -115.11
N GLY A 123 53.07 25.39 -115.73
CA GLY A 123 53.48 26.70 -115.19
C GLY A 123 54.30 26.71 -113.90
N ILE A 124 55.63 26.71 -114.02
CA ILE A 124 56.55 26.91 -112.89
C ILE A 124 56.67 28.41 -112.59
N SER A 125 56.39 28.81 -111.35
CA SER A 125 56.59 30.18 -110.84
C SER A 125 58.08 30.57 -110.82
N PRO A 126 58.44 31.86 -110.96
CA PRO A 126 59.84 32.33 -111.04
C PRO A 126 60.67 32.10 -109.76
N LEU A 127 60.03 31.64 -108.68
CA LEU A 127 60.62 31.39 -107.36
C LEU A 127 60.67 29.89 -107.00
N SER A 128 60.33 29.01 -107.94
CA SER A 128 60.54 27.57 -107.74
C SER A 128 62.02 27.24 -107.96
N LEU A 129 62.76 27.08 -106.86
CA LEU A 129 64.10 26.48 -106.79
C LEU A 129 64.07 24.98 -107.16
N ARG A 130 63.53 24.61 -108.32
CA ARG A 130 63.65 23.26 -108.89
C ARG A 130 64.66 23.29 -110.03
N PRO A 131 65.82 22.62 -109.90
CA PRO A 131 66.83 22.63 -110.95
C PRO A 131 66.32 21.95 -112.23
N SER A 132 66.39 22.66 -113.36
CA SER A 132 66.19 22.08 -114.69
C SER A 132 67.23 21.01 -114.97
N ASN A 133 66.86 19.91 -115.65
CA ASN A 133 67.75 18.80 -116.00
C ASN A 133 69.11 19.29 -116.58
N PRO A 134 70.23 19.11 -115.85
CA PRO A 134 71.50 19.74 -116.21
C PRO A 134 72.17 19.13 -117.45
N LEU A 135 71.84 17.89 -117.81
CA LEU A 135 72.44 17.20 -118.96
C LEU A 135 71.69 17.48 -120.27
N GLY A 136 70.47 18.03 -120.23
CA GLY A 136 69.71 18.40 -121.42
C GLY A 136 69.24 17.23 -122.29
N ILE A 137 69.32 16.00 -121.80
CA ILE A 137 68.92 14.75 -122.47
C ILE A 137 67.81 14.07 -121.67
N GLU A 138 66.85 13.42 -122.33
CA GLU A 138 65.76 12.69 -121.66
C GLU A 138 66.30 11.60 -120.72
N LYS A 139 65.67 11.46 -119.54
CA LYS A 139 66.03 10.45 -118.54
C LYS A 139 65.44 9.09 -118.94
N ASP A 140 66.20 8.02 -118.71
CA ASP A 140 65.74 6.65 -118.95
C ASP A 140 64.64 6.25 -117.94
N LYS A 141 63.60 5.55 -118.41
CA LYS A 141 62.45 5.12 -117.56
C LYS A 141 62.68 3.81 -116.80
N GLY A 142 63.89 3.25 -116.86
CA GLY A 142 64.25 2.02 -116.16
C GLY A 142 64.64 2.29 -114.70
N LYS A 143 63.80 1.89 -113.74
CA LYS A 143 64.13 1.98 -112.31
C LYS A 143 65.15 0.90 -111.94
N VAL A 144 66.38 1.27 -111.66
CA VAL A 144 67.31 0.41 -110.91
C VAL A 144 66.88 0.43 -109.44
N PRO A 145 66.84 -0.71 -108.72
CA PRO A 145 66.46 -0.73 -107.31
C PRO A 145 67.42 0.12 -106.45
N GLN A 146 66.88 1.11 -105.74
CA GLN A 146 67.65 2.05 -104.92
C GLN A 146 68.52 1.37 -103.83
N LYS A 147 68.06 0.21 -103.33
CA LYS A 147 68.78 -0.61 -102.35
C LYS A 147 70.09 -1.20 -102.86
N ASP A 148 70.20 -1.46 -104.17
CA ASP A 148 71.40 -2.06 -104.76
C ASP A 148 72.47 -0.99 -105.03
N ILE A 149 72.05 0.25 -105.31
CA ILE A 149 72.96 1.39 -105.53
C ILE A 149 73.50 1.94 -104.19
N GLU A 150 72.67 1.97 -103.14
CA GLU A 150 73.08 2.34 -101.78
C GLU A 150 74.15 1.39 -101.20
N GLN A 151 74.18 0.12 -101.62
CA GLN A 151 75.25 -0.82 -101.24
C GLN A 151 76.58 -0.55 -101.94
N ILE A 152 76.56 -0.01 -103.18
CA ILE A 152 77.76 0.25 -103.98
C ILE A 152 78.38 1.62 -103.62
N PHE A 153 77.57 2.59 -103.18
CA PHE A 153 78.01 3.93 -102.82
C PHE A 153 77.44 4.40 -101.45
N PRO A 154 77.96 3.91 -100.30
CA PRO A 154 77.42 4.25 -98.99
C PRO A 154 77.52 5.75 -98.69
N GLY A 155 76.41 6.38 -98.30
CA GLY A 155 76.38 7.79 -97.86
C GLY A 155 76.46 8.85 -98.97
N MET A 156 76.52 8.43 -100.23
CA MET A 156 76.44 9.33 -101.38
C MET A 156 74.99 9.46 -101.86
N SER A 157 74.68 10.57 -102.54
CA SER A 157 73.34 10.83 -103.09
C SER A 157 73.41 11.15 -104.58
N GLY A 158 72.38 10.72 -105.33
CA GLY A 158 72.13 11.16 -106.70
C GLY A 158 71.49 12.56 -106.78
N ASP A 159 71.14 13.18 -105.66
CA ASP A 159 70.48 14.49 -105.64
C ASP A 159 71.49 15.65 -105.66
N PHE A 160 71.30 16.60 -106.59
CA PHE A 160 72.19 17.74 -106.80
C PHE A 160 72.20 18.76 -105.66
N THR A 161 71.17 18.74 -104.80
CA THR A 161 71.08 19.63 -103.64
C THR A 161 71.71 19.06 -102.38
N SER A 162 72.17 17.81 -102.41
CA SER A 162 72.90 17.19 -101.30
C SER A 162 74.39 17.51 -101.34
N GLU A 163 74.99 17.75 -100.18
CA GLU A 163 76.45 17.94 -100.04
C GLU A 163 77.26 16.69 -100.43
N ASN A 164 76.64 15.49 -100.37
CA ASN A 164 77.27 14.21 -100.68
C ASN A 164 76.98 13.72 -102.12
N PHE A 165 76.85 14.66 -103.07
CA PHE A 165 76.47 14.33 -104.45
C PHE A 165 77.53 13.50 -105.19
N SER A 166 77.10 12.41 -105.84
CA SER A 166 77.92 11.60 -106.74
C SER A 166 77.44 11.70 -108.19
N ALA A 167 78.28 12.23 -109.08
CA ALA A 167 77.98 12.30 -110.51
C ALA A 167 77.81 10.90 -111.14
N THR A 168 78.53 9.90 -110.64
CA THR A 168 78.46 8.51 -111.10
C THR A 168 77.13 7.87 -110.72
N TRP A 169 76.66 8.09 -109.49
CA TRP A 169 75.34 7.66 -109.04
C TRP A 169 74.25 8.26 -109.93
N TYR A 170 74.30 9.57 -110.16
CA TYR A 170 73.28 10.27 -110.94
C TYR A 170 73.15 9.73 -112.37
N LEU A 171 74.26 9.41 -113.02
CA LEU A 171 74.27 8.82 -114.37
C LEU A 171 73.75 7.38 -114.39
N ILE A 172 74.06 6.57 -113.39
CA ILE A 172 73.54 5.20 -113.29
C ILE A 172 72.01 5.21 -113.08
N GLU A 173 71.54 6.08 -112.19
CA GLU A 173 70.12 6.15 -111.84
C GLU A 173 69.26 6.72 -112.98
N ASN A 174 69.77 7.70 -113.74
CA ASN A 174 68.96 8.45 -114.71
C ASN A 174 69.32 8.22 -116.19
N HIS A 175 70.51 7.70 -116.51
CA HIS A 175 71.05 7.61 -117.88
C HIS A 175 71.83 6.30 -118.14
N THR A 176 71.35 5.18 -117.59
CA THR A 176 71.99 3.85 -117.76
C THR A 176 71.99 3.35 -119.21
N GLY A 177 71.01 3.75 -120.03
CA GLY A 177 70.85 3.33 -121.42
C GLY A 177 71.32 4.36 -122.45
N SER A 178 71.88 5.50 -122.01
CA SER A 178 72.29 6.59 -122.91
C SER A 178 73.57 6.24 -123.68
N SER A 179 73.60 6.52 -124.98
CA SER A 179 74.76 6.21 -125.84
C SER A 179 75.92 7.19 -125.61
N PHE A 180 77.15 6.80 -125.97
CA PHE A 180 78.33 7.64 -125.82
C PHE A 180 78.22 8.98 -126.56
N ASP A 181 77.61 8.99 -127.76
CA ASP A 181 77.40 10.22 -128.53
C ASP A 181 76.40 11.17 -127.85
N GLN A 182 75.38 10.62 -127.19
CA GLN A 182 74.45 11.41 -126.37
C GLN A 182 75.17 12.03 -125.17
N LEU A 183 75.97 11.26 -124.43
CA LEU A 183 76.75 11.79 -123.30
C LEU A 183 77.75 12.88 -123.73
N LYS A 184 78.32 12.78 -124.93
CA LYS A 184 79.20 13.81 -125.51
C LYS A 184 78.45 15.12 -125.82
N ILE A 185 77.19 15.02 -126.27
CA ILE A 185 76.31 16.18 -126.45
C ILE A 185 75.97 16.83 -125.10
N ALA A 186 75.62 16.03 -124.09
CA ALA A 186 75.35 16.52 -122.73
C ALA A 186 76.55 17.26 -122.12
N ALA A 187 77.76 16.72 -122.29
CA ALA A 187 78.99 17.36 -121.81
C ALA A 187 79.24 18.72 -122.46
N ASN A 188 79.00 18.85 -123.77
CA ASN A 188 79.11 20.12 -124.48
C ASN A 188 78.04 21.14 -124.05
N HIS A 189 76.82 20.68 -123.75
CA HIS A 189 75.75 21.52 -123.21
C HIS A 189 76.12 22.06 -121.81
N LEU A 190 76.61 21.19 -120.93
CA LEU A 190 77.03 21.57 -119.58
C LEU A 190 78.17 22.61 -119.59
N LYS A 191 79.13 22.45 -120.52
CA LYS A 191 80.23 23.41 -120.72
C LYS A 191 79.74 24.79 -121.18
N LYS A 192 78.72 24.85 -122.05
CA LYS A 192 78.08 26.12 -122.47
C LYS A 192 77.25 26.77 -121.35
N GLN A 193 76.66 25.99 -120.46
CA GLN A 193 75.86 26.51 -119.35
C GLN A 193 76.75 27.06 -118.21
N ALA A 194 77.91 26.44 -117.98
CA ALA A 194 78.89 26.93 -117.00
C ALA A 194 79.48 28.29 -117.39
N THR A 195 79.80 28.51 -118.68
CA THR A 195 80.32 29.81 -119.14
C THR A 195 79.28 30.94 -119.08
N LYS A 196 77.98 30.64 -119.24
CA LYS A 196 76.88 31.61 -119.11
C LYS A 196 76.66 32.17 -117.70
N LYS A 197 77.09 31.46 -116.65
CA LYS A 197 76.91 31.90 -115.24
C LYS A 197 77.87 33.02 -114.82
N ASN A 198 79.03 33.16 -115.47
CA ASN A 198 80.02 34.16 -115.07
C ASN A 198 79.73 35.59 -115.55
N GLU A 199 78.92 35.78 -116.61
CA GLU A 199 78.59 37.12 -117.12
C GLU A 199 77.24 37.68 -116.63
N GLY A 200 76.40 36.86 -115.96
CA GLY A 200 75.01 37.21 -115.64
C GLY A 200 74.71 37.66 -114.20
N SER A 201 75.65 37.59 -113.25
CA SER A 201 75.32 37.76 -111.81
C SER A 201 75.08 39.20 -111.36
N LEU A 202 75.41 40.23 -112.16
CA LEU A 202 75.19 41.64 -111.77
C LEU A 202 73.80 42.19 -112.16
N SER A 203 73.05 41.54 -113.05
CA SER A 203 71.73 42.00 -113.47
C SER A 203 70.58 41.52 -112.57
N TYR A 204 70.74 40.39 -111.88
CA TYR A 204 69.71 39.83 -110.98
C TYR A 204 69.60 40.56 -109.63
N VAL A 205 70.67 41.21 -109.15
CA VAL A 205 70.68 41.89 -107.83
C VAL A 205 69.97 43.25 -107.87
N LYS A 206 69.82 43.88 -109.04
CA LYS A 206 69.15 45.19 -109.16
C LYS A 206 67.63 45.15 -108.97
N GLY A 207 66.99 43.99 -109.18
CA GLY A 207 65.52 43.85 -109.11
C GLY A 207 64.97 43.45 -107.72
N GLY A 208 65.80 42.94 -106.81
CA GLY A 208 65.37 42.34 -105.53
C GLY A 208 65.79 43.12 -104.27
N LEU A 209 66.36 44.32 -104.43
CA LEU A 209 66.81 45.13 -103.29
C LEU A 209 65.66 45.53 -102.34
N SER A 210 64.45 45.76 -102.86
CA SER A 210 63.29 46.14 -102.03
C SER A 210 62.91 45.03 -101.04
N THR A 211 62.91 43.77 -101.47
CA THR A 211 62.59 42.63 -100.59
C THR A 211 63.64 42.38 -99.52
N PHE A 212 64.90 42.75 -99.78
CA PHE A 212 65.95 42.69 -98.75
C PHE A 212 65.76 43.77 -97.68
N PHE A 213 65.43 45.00 -98.08
CA PHE A 213 65.13 46.07 -97.13
C PHE A 213 63.86 45.77 -96.32
N GLU A 214 62.81 45.24 -96.95
CA GLU A 214 61.60 44.81 -96.23
C GLU A 214 61.87 43.68 -95.23
N ALA A 215 62.71 42.70 -95.58
CA ALA A 215 63.10 41.63 -94.66
C ALA A 215 63.95 42.16 -93.51
N GLN A 216 64.84 43.12 -93.78
CA GLN A 216 65.67 43.76 -92.75
C GLN A 216 64.83 44.63 -91.80
N ASP A 217 63.87 45.39 -92.33
CA ASP A 217 62.93 46.17 -91.52
C ASP A 217 62.03 45.27 -90.68
N ALA A 218 61.57 44.13 -91.23
CA ALA A 218 60.82 43.15 -90.46
C ALA A 218 61.66 42.52 -89.33
N LEU A 219 62.93 42.21 -89.60
CA LEU A 219 63.87 41.71 -88.58
C LEU A 219 64.14 42.76 -87.50
N ALA A 220 64.33 44.02 -87.89
CA ALA A 220 64.50 45.13 -86.96
C ALA A 220 63.25 45.35 -86.10
N ALA A 221 62.04 45.24 -86.68
CA ALA A 221 60.78 45.34 -85.95
C ALA A 221 60.58 44.19 -84.95
N ILE A 222 60.98 42.96 -85.31
CA ILE A 222 60.96 41.82 -84.39
C ILE A 222 61.97 42.04 -83.26
N HIS A 223 63.19 42.49 -83.57
CA HIS A 223 64.21 42.78 -82.57
C HIS A 223 63.75 43.85 -81.58
N GLN A 224 63.13 44.94 -82.07
CA GLN A 224 62.58 46.00 -81.24
C GLN A 224 61.42 45.52 -80.35
N ARG A 225 60.56 44.63 -80.87
CA ARG A 225 59.50 43.98 -80.06
C ARG A 225 60.08 43.11 -78.96
N LEU A 226 61.12 42.33 -79.28
CA LEU A 226 61.82 41.48 -78.31
C LEU A 226 62.47 42.31 -77.19
N GLU A 227 63.10 43.44 -77.53
CA GLU A 227 63.66 44.38 -76.57
C GLU A 227 62.57 45.06 -75.73
N SER A 228 61.44 45.44 -76.35
CA SER A 228 60.30 46.06 -75.65
C SER A 228 59.58 45.10 -74.70
N ASP A 229 59.57 43.80 -75.03
CA ASP A 229 59.06 42.72 -74.19
C ASP A 229 60.08 42.29 -73.11
N GLY A 230 61.21 43.00 -73.01
CA GLY A 230 62.05 43.03 -71.81
C GLY A 230 63.04 41.89 -71.67
N THR A 231 63.75 41.51 -72.74
CA THR A 231 64.78 40.44 -72.66
C THR A 231 66.05 40.82 -71.89
N GLU A 232 66.34 42.11 -71.63
CA GLU A 232 67.62 42.50 -70.99
C GLU A 232 67.52 43.17 -69.61
N LYS A 233 66.33 43.58 -69.14
CA LYS A 233 66.21 44.37 -67.88
C LYS A 233 65.47 43.69 -66.73
N VAL A 234 64.97 42.47 -66.90
CA VAL A 234 64.35 41.70 -65.81
C VAL A 234 64.89 40.28 -65.86
N GLU A 235 65.61 39.87 -64.82
CA GLU A 235 65.96 38.47 -64.59
C GLU A 235 64.66 37.66 -64.40
N GLY A 236 64.10 37.14 -65.50
CA GLY A 236 62.89 36.32 -65.46
C GLY A 236 62.38 35.88 -66.83
N SER A 237 62.25 34.57 -67.03
CA SER A 237 61.68 33.97 -68.25
C SER A 237 60.26 34.49 -68.53
N MET A 238 59.91 34.67 -69.82
CA MET A 238 58.55 34.96 -70.33
C MET A 238 57.44 34.09 -69.72
N THR A 239 57.79 32.92 -69.17
CA THR A 239 56.87 31.98 -68.49
C THR A 239 56.53 32.33 -67.05
N GLN A 240 57.24 33.26 -66.38
CA GLN A 240 56.98 33.59 -64.96
C GLN A 240 55.57 34.15 -64.75
N ARG A 241 55.02 34.91 -65.70
CA ARG A 241 53.63 35.39 -65.60
C ARG A 241 52.63 34.24 -65.66
N LEU A 242 52.90 33.23 -66.48
CA LEU A 242 52.10 32.01 -66.57
C LEU A 242 52.26 31.16 -65.31
N GLU A 243 53.47 31.00 -64.80
CA GLU A 243 53.78 30.29 -63.56
C GLU A 243 53.09 30.95 -62.36
N ASN A 244 53.11 32.28 -62.27
CA ASN A 244 52.39 33.02 -61.24
C ASN A 244 50.87 32.82 -61.34
N ILE A 245 50.30 32.77 -62.55
CA ILE A 245 48.87 32.49 -62.74
C ILE A 245 48.55 31.02 -62.40
N LEU A 246 49.42 30.08 -62.75
CA LEU A 246 49.24 28.66 -62.49
C LEU A 246 49.36 28.35 -61.00
N ASN A 247 50.37 28.90 -60.31
CA ASN A 247 50.53 28.78 -58.87
C ASN A 247 49.34 29.42 -58.14
N ARG A 248 48.90 30.60 -58.58
CA ARG A 248 47.72 31.25 -58.00
C ARG A 248 46.43 30.46 -58.25
N ALA A 249 46.29 29.81 -59.39
CA ALA A 249 45.17 28.90 -59.67
C ALA A 249 45.26 27.62 -58.83
N SER A 250 46.45 27.06 -58.62
CA SER A 250 46.70 25.91 -57.74
C SER A 250 46.37 26.25 -56.30
N ASP A 251 46.86 27.37 -55.77
CA ASP A 251 46.57 27.84 -54.41
C ASP A 251 45.07 28.10 -54.20
N THR A 252 44.40 28.64 -55.22
CA THR A 252 42.94 28.84 -55.20
C THR A 252 42.18 27.51 -55.24
N ALA A 253 42.69 26.52 -56.00
CA ALA A 253 42.13 25.18 -56.04
C ALA A 253 42.34 24.45 -54.70
N ASP A 254 43.53 24.52 -54.11
CA ASP A 254 43.85 23.91 -52.82
C ASP A 254 43.02 24.50 -51.69
N THR A 255 42.82 25.82 -51.68
CA THR A 255 41.92 26.47 -50.72
C THR A 255 40.47 26.02 -50.91
N LEU A 256 39.97 25.95 -52.16
CA LEU A 256 38.63 25.42 -52.45
C LEU A 256 38.49 23.95 -52.05
N PHE A 257 39.48 23.11 -52.31
CA PHE A 257 39.47 21.70 -51.94
C PHE A 257 39.53 21.51 -50.43
N GLN A 258 40.34 22.29 -49.71
CA GLN A 258 40.37 22.29 -48.25
C GLN A 258 39.02 22.71 -47.67
N GLU A 259 38.36 23.73 -48.24
CA GLU A 259 37.01 24.08 -47.83
C GLU A 259 35.99 22.97 -48.11
N VAL A 260 36.06 22.31 -49.26
CA VAL A 260 35.14 21.23 -49.63
C VAL A 260 35.37 19.98 -48.78
N LEU A 261 36.62 19.59 -48.55
CA LEU A 261 37.01 18.50 -47.65
C LEU A 261 36.59 18.81 -46.21
N GLY A 262 36.83 20.03 -45.73
CA GLY A 262 36.35 20.47 -44.43
C GLY A 262 34.82 20.44 -44.30
N ARG A 263 34.07 20.81 -45.36
CA ARG A 263 32.60 20.69 -45.39
C ARG A 263 32.17 19.22 -45.41
N LYS A 264 32.86 18.34 -46.14
CA LYS A 264 32.61 16.89 -46.17
C LYS A 264 32.87 16.25 -44.81
N ASP A 265 34.01 16.52 -44.18
CA ASP A 265 34.36 16.00 -42.87
C ASP A 265 33.36 16.48 -41.81
N LYS A 266 32.92 17.73 -41.90
CA LYS A 266 31.86 18.26 -41.02
C LYS A 266 30.53 17.55 -41.26
N ALA A 267 30.16 17.29 -42.52
CA ALA A 267 28.94 16.55 -42.86
C ALA A 267 29.01 15.08 -42.43
N ASP A 268 30.15 14.42 -42.59
CA ASP A 268 30.39 13.03 -42.20
C ASP A 268 30.47 12.89 -40.68
N SER A 269 31.09 13.83 -39.97
CA SER A 269 31.04 13.94 -38.51
C SER A 269 29.60 14.13 -38.02
N THR A 270 28.82 14.99 -38.68
CA THR A 270 27.40 15.20 -38.36
C THR A 270 26.58 13.93 -38.61
N ARG A 271 26.83 13.21 -39.70
CA ARG A 271 26.20 11.91 -39.99
C ARG A 271 26.58 10.85 -38.96
N ASN A 272 27.84 10.78 -38.56
CA ASN A 272 28.31 9.84 -37.54
C ASN A 272 27.65 10.13 -36.19
N ALA A 273 27.60 11.40 -35.78
CA ALA A 273 26.89 11.82 -34.58
C ALA A 273 25.40 11.46 -34.63
N LEU A 274 24.73 11.72 -35.77
CA LEU A 274 23.33 11.36 -35.99
C LEU A 274 23.11 9.83 -35.90
N ASN A 275 23.98 9.03 -36.52
CA ASN A 275 23.92 7.58 -36.45
C ASN A 275 24.11 7.06 -35.02
N VAL A 276 25.05 7.62 -34.25
CA VAL A 276 25.24 7.29 -32.83
C VAL A 276 23.99 7.64 -32.03
N LEU A 277 23.41 8.83 -32.23
CA LEU A 277 22.17 9.25 -31.58
C LEU A 277 20.97 8.37 -31.96
N GLN A 278 20.87 7.92 -33.21
CA GLN A 278 19.81 7.02 -33.66
C GLN A 278 19.98 5.60 -33.10
N ARG A 279 21.20 5.05 -33.12
CA ARG A 279 21.51 3.70 -32.64
C ARG A 279 21.37 3.58 -31.12
N PHE A 280 21.76 4.62 -30.39
CA PHE A 280 21.65 4.68 -28.93
C PHE A 280 20.51 5.60 -28.46
N LYS A 281 19.49 5.81 -29.30
CA LYS A 281 18.30 6.63 -29.00
C LYS A 281 17.64 6.24 -27.68
N PHE A 282 17.66 4.95 -27.34
CA PHE A 282 17.16 4.45 -26.06
C PHE A 282 17.91 5.07 -24.87
N LEU A 283 19.25 5.00 -24.85
CA LEU A 283 20.07 5.48 -23.73
C LEU A 283 19.94 7.00 -23.53
N PHE A 284 19.94 7.78 -24.62
CA PHE A 284 19.84 9.24 -24.51
C PHE A 284 18.44 9.73 -24.10
N ASN A 285 17.38 9.01 -24.47
CA ASN A 285 16.02 9.34 -24.03
C ASN A 285 15.64 8.69 -22.69
N LEU A 286 16.47 7.79 -22.17
CA LEU A 286 16.18 7.04 -20.96
C LEU A 286 15.94 7.95 -19.73
N PRO A 287 16.75 8.98 -19.43
CA PRO A 287 16.47 9.88 -18.30
C PRO A 287 15.09 10.54 -18.39
N LEU A 288 14.71 11.02 -19.59
CA LEU A 288 13.43 11.69 -19.83
C LEU A 288 12.25 10.70 -19.73
N ASN A 289 12.43 9.47 -20.23
CA ASN A 289 11.41 8.43 -20.13
C ASN A 289 11.21 7.98 -18.69
N ILE A 290 12.31 7.83 -17.92
CA ILE A 290 12.25 7.54 -16.49
C ILE A 290 11.46 8.63 -15.77
N GLU A 291 11.79 9.91 -15.98
CA GLU A 291 11.09 11.02 -15.32
C GLU A 291 9.60 11.06 -15.68
N ARG A 292 9.26 10.85 -16.96
CA ARG A 292 7.87 10.79 -17.42
C ARG A 292 7.10 9.60 -16.83
N ASN A 293 7.74 8.43 -16.73
CA ASN A 293 7.11 7.24 -16.17
C ASN A 293 6.98 7.33 -14.64
N ILE A 294 7.92 7.99 -13.95
CA ILE A 294 7.80 8.32 -12.53
C ILE A 294 6.60 9.23 -12.27
N GLN A 295 6.37 10.25 -13.12
CA GLN A 295 5.22 11.14 -13.02
C GLN A 295 3.89 10.41 -13.26
N LYS A 296 3.87 9.41 -14.15
CA LYS A 296 2.69 8.57 -14.41
C LYS A 296 2.41 7.53 -13.31
N GLY A 297 3.43 7.18 -12.52
CA GLY A 297 3.35 6.14 -11.48
C GLY A 297 3.63 4.72 -11.99
N ASP A 298 4.09 4.57 -13.24
CA ASP A 298 4.41 3.27 -13.86
C ASP A 298 5.84 2.84 -13.52
N TYR A 299 6.06 2.45 -12.26
CA TYR A 299 7.38 2.10 -11.75
C TYR A 299 7.94 0.79 -12.34
N ASP A 300 7.08 -0.16 -12.74
CA ASP A 300 7.50 -1.43 -13.36
C ASP A 300 8.31 -1.20 -14.65
N VAL A 301 7.86 -0.27 -15.48
CA VAL A 301 8.52 0.07 -16.75
C VAL A 301 9.88 0.71 -16.48
N VAL A 302 9.97 1.58 -15.47
CA VAL A 302 11.23 2.23 -15.07
C VAL A 302 12.26 1.21 -14.61
N ILE A 303 11.85 0.22 -13.83
CA ILE A 303 12.73 -0.85 -13.32
C ILE A 303 13.26 -1.69 -14.49
N ASN A 304 12.38 -2.15 -15.38
CA ASN A 304 12.77 -2.93 -16.56
C ASN A 304 13.71 -2.16 -17.50
N ASP A 305 13.41 -0.89 -17.77
CA ASP A 305 14.24 -0.03 -18.61
C ASP A 305 15.62 0.22 -17.97
N TYR A 306 15.68 0.37 -16.64
CA TYR A 306 16.91 0.52 -15.88
C TYR A 306 17.75 -0.77 -15.85
N GLU A 307 17.14 -1.95 -15.62
CA GLU A 307 17.85 -3.24 -15.69
C GLU A 307 18.40 -3.52 -17.09
N LYS A 308 17.62 -3.19 -18.13
CA LYS A 308 18.07 -3.27 -19.52
C LYS A 308 19.24 -2.31 -19.77
N ALA A 309 19.21 -1.11 -19.22
CA ALA A 309 20.33 -0.16 -19.34
C ALA A 309 21.58 -0.62 -18.57
N LYS A 310 21.39 -1.19 -17.37
CA LYS A 310 22.46 -1.72 -16.53
C LYS A 310 23.14 -2.95 -17.15
N SER A 311 22.37 -3.87 -17.73
CA SER A 311 22.92 -5.06 -18.42
C SER A 311 23.67 -4.70 -19.70
N LEU A 312 23.20 -3.71 -20.46
CA LEU A 312 23.81 -3.31 -21.73
C LEU A 312 24.98 -2.33 -21.57
N PHE A 313 24.93 -1.43 -20.58
CA PHE A 313 25.86 -0.29 -20.47
C PHE A 313 26.57 -0.15 -19.11
N GLY A 314 26.35 -1.08 -18.17
CA GLY A 314 26.90 -0.98 -16.81
C GLY A 314 28.43 -0.92 -16.74
N ASN A 315 29.13 -1.53 -17.71
CA ASN A 315 30.60 -1.60 -17.76
C ASN A 315 31.22 -0.81 -18.93
N THR A 316 30.51 0.16 -19.53
CA THR A 316 31.03 0.84 -20.72
C THR A 316 32.13 1.85 -20.39
N GLU A 317 33.24 1.83 -21.16
CA GLU A 317 34.39 2.73 -20.94
C GLU A 317 34.22 4.13 -21.57
N VAL A 318 33.25 4.30 -22.47
CA VAL A 318 33.02 5.55 -23.21
C VAL A 318 32.54 6.68 -22.26
N PRO A 319 33.24 7.83 -22.20
CA PRO A 319 32.97 8.89 -21.21
C PRO A 319 31.59 9.55 -21.37
N VAL A 320 31.09 9.69 -22.59
CA VAL A 320 29.76 10.26 -22.85
C VAL A 320 28.66 9.38 -22.27
N PHE A 321 28.77 8.05 -22.43
CA PHE A 321 27.79 7.11 -21.88
C PHE A 321 27.88 7.03 -20.36
N LYS A 322 29.08 7.12 -19.76
CA LYS A 322 29.23 7.25 -18.30
C LYS A 322 28.51 8.48 -17.75
N LYS A 323 28.57 9.63 -18.44
CA LYS A 323 27.87 10.85 -18.03
C LYS A 323 26.35 10.70 -18.09
N VAL A 324 25.81 10.11 -19.16
CA VAL A 324 24.36 9.84 -19.27
C VAL A 324 23.91 8.82 -18.24
N TYR A 325 24.70 7.76 -18.02
CA TYR A 325 24.40 6.75 -17.01
C TYR A 325 24.45 7.31 -15.58
N ALA A 326 25.37 8.24 -15.29
CA ALA A 326 25.40 8.94 -14.00
C ALA A 326 24.15 9.80 -13.76
N GLU A 327 23.61 10.45 -14.80
CA GLU A 327 22.33 11.14 -14.71
C GLU A 327 21.17 10.15 -14.46
N VAL A 328 21.14 9.02 -15.17
CA VAL A 328 20.16 7.95 -14.93
C VAL A 328 20.23 7.45 -13.48
N GLU A 329 21.40 7.19 -12.93
CA GLU A 329 21.55 6.78 -11.53
C GLU A 329 21.12 7.85 -10.54
N THR A 330 21.34 9.13 -10.85
CA THR A 330 20.86 10.25 -10.03
C THR A 330 19.33 10.25 -9.99
N ARG A 331 18.66 10.04 -11.14
CA ARG A 331 17.19 9.96 -11.22
C ARG A 331 16.63 8.71 -10.55
N ILE A 332 17.29 7.57 -10.69
CA ILE A 332 16.92 6.34 -9.98
C ILE A 332 17.17 6.49 -8.48
N GLY A 333 18.22 7.20 -8.06
CA GLY A 333 18.45 7.60 -6.66
C GLY A 333 17.28 8.42 -6.10
N ALA A 334 16.82 9.42 -6.84
CA ALA A 334 15.62 10.19 -6.46
C ALA A 334 14.37 9.31 -6.39
N LEU A 335 14.20 8.36 -7.32
CA LEU A 335 13.11 7.39 -7.29
C LEU A 335 13.17 6.47 -6.05
N ARG A 336 14.36 5.96 -5.69
CA ARG A 336 14.57 5.16 -4.47
C ARG A 336 14.12 5.94 -3.23
N SER A 337 14.50 7.21 -3.11
CA SER A 337 14.09 8.08 -2.00
C SER A 337 12.57 8.30 -1.99
N LEU A 338 11.96 8.57 -3.14
CA LEU A 338 10.51 8.80 -3.26
C LEU A 338 9.69 7.54 -2.95
N LEU A 339 10.14 6.37 -3.41
CA LEU A 339 9.50 5.09 -3.09
C LEU A 339 9.65 4.75 -1.60
N LEU A 340 10.81 5.07 -1.00
CA LEU A 340 11.00 4.91 0.44
C LEU A 340 10.08 5.84 1.24
N GLU A 341 9.94 7.10 0.83
CA GLU A 341 9.01 8.04 1.47
C GLU A 341 7.56 7.56 1.37
N LYS A 342 7.14 7.11 0.19
CA LYS A 342 5.79 6.53 -0.02
C LYS A 342 5.56 5.25 0.77
N LEU A 343 6.59 4.43 0.97
CA LEU A 343 6.52 3.24 1.82
C LEU A 343 6.37 3.60 3.30
N LEU A 344 7.03 4.67 3.74
CA LEU A 344 6.98 5.16 5.11
C LEU A 344 5.69 5.97 5.41
N GLN A 345 4.99 6.46 4.38
CA GLN A 345 3.66 7.03 4.54
C GLN A 345 2.65 5.94 4.97
N THR A 346 2.16 6.09 6.20
CA THR A 346 1.14 5.23 6.81
C THR A 346 -0.12 6.09 7.06
N PRO A 347 -1.34 5.61 6.74
CA PRO A 347 -1.71 4.24 6.36
C PRO A 347 -1.56 3.93 4.85
N SER A 348 -0.83 2.87 4.54
CA SER A 348 -0.71 2.29 3.19
C SER A 348 -1.29 0.87 3.17
N THR A 349 -1.86 0.43 2.03
CA THR A 349 -2.41 -0.92 1.94
C THR A 349 -1.28 -1.95 1.95
N LEU A 350 -1.55 -3.14 2.49
CA LEU A 350 -0.57 -4.24 2.50
C LEU A 350 -0.13 -4.63 1.08
N HIS A 351 -0.98 -4.44 0.07
CA HIS A 351 -0.64 -4.68 -1.32
C HIS A 351 0.36 -3.64 -1.85
N ASP A 352 0.14 -2.36 -1.56
CA ASP A 352 1.04 -1.28 -1.97
C ASP A 352 2.38 -1.39 -1.25
N GLN A 353 2.39 -1.73 0.04
CA GLN A 353 3.61 -1.99 0.80
C GLN A 353 4.43 -3.12 0.17
N LYS A 354 3.80 -4.24 -0.18
CA LYS A 354 4.45 -5.35 -0.90
C LYS A 354 4.99 -4.92 -2.25
N ARG A 355 4.23 -4.11 -3.00
CA ARG A 355 4.60 -3.60 -4.33
C ARG A 355 5.82 -2.68 -4.26
N TYR A 356 5.84 -1.72 -3.33
CA TYR A 356 6.97 -0.81 -3.13
C TYR A 356 8.22 -1.51 -2.58
N ILE A 357 8.08 -2.49 -1.68
CA ILE A 357 9.21 -3.30 -1.18
C ILE A 357 9.89 -4.05 -2.33
N ARG A 358 9.09 -4.64 -3.24
CA ARG A 358 9.61 -5.30 -4.44
C ARG A 358 10.35 -4.33 -5.34
N TYR A 359 9.77 -3.16 -5.64
CA TYR A 359 10.44 -2.12 -6.43
C TYR A 359 11.76 -1.65 -5.84
N LEU A 360 11.81 -1.46 -4.52
CA LEU A 360 13.05 -1.06 -3.84
C LEU A 360 14.10 -2.19 -3.83
N SER A 361 13.67 -3.45 -3.80
CA SER A 361 14.55 -4.62 -3.93
C SER A 361 15.14 -4.72 -5.33
N ASP A 362 14.31 -4.58 -6.36
CA ASP A 362 14.72 -4.68 -7.77
C ASP A 362 15.64 -3.50 -8.16
N LEU A 363 15.37 -2.31 -7.61
CA LEU A 363 16.25 -1.15 -7.73
C LEU A 363 17.53 -1.24 -6.89
N HIS A 364 17.77 -2.33 -6.15
CA HIS A 364 18.95 -2.53 -5.30
C HIS A 364 19.17 -1.36 -4.31
N ALA A 365 18.12 -0.92 -3.61
CA ALA A 365 18.24 0.11 -2.58
C ALA A 365 19.20 -0.33 -1.45
N SER A 366 19.95 0.63 -0.89
CA SER A 366 20.86 0.37 0.22
C SER A 366 20.11 0.04 1.51
N GLY A 367 20.41 -1.11 2.12
CA GLY A 367 19.79 -1.56 3.37
C GLY A 367 18.67 -2.58 3.15
N ASP A 368 17.76 -2.68 4.12
CA ASP A 368 16.60 -3.57 4.06
C ASP A 368 15.30 -2.75 4.14
N PRO A 369 14.71 -2.39 2.99
CA PRO A 369 13.48 -1.60 2.92
C PRO A 369 12.28 -2.27 3.59
N ALA A 370 12.21 -3.61 3.56
CA ALA A 370 11.13 -4.36 4.17
C ALA A 370 11.13 -4.20 5.69
N TRP A 371 12.32 -4.23 6.30
CA TRP A 371 12.47 -3.99 7.73
C TRP A 371 12.17 -2.55 8.14
N GLN A 372 12.57 -1.56 7.33
CA GLN A 372 12.23 -0.17 7.58
C GLN A 372 10.71 0.05 7.56
N CYS A 373 9.98 -0.61 6.65
CA CYS A 373 8.52 -0.61 6.63
C CYS A 373 7.92 -1.24 7.89
N ILE A 374 8.42 -2.41 8.32
CA ILE A 374 7.97 -3.09 9.54
C ILE A 374 8.17 -2.17 10.76
N TYR A 375 9.34 -1.55 10.88
CA TYR A 375 9.63 -0.62 11.97
C TYR A 375 8.73 0.62 11.95
N ALA A 376 8.48 1.19 10.76
CA ALA A 376 7.58 2.33 10.60
C ALA A 376 6.13 1.97 10.95
N GLN A 377 5.65 0.79 10.53
CA GLN A 377 4.33 0.29 10.88
C GLN A 377 4.19 0.04 12.37
N HIS A 378 5.22 -0.52 13.03
CA HIS A 378 5.26 -0.67 14.48
C HIS A 378 5.11 0.69 15.19
N LYS A 379 5.92 1.69 14.82
CA LYS A 379 5.86 3.04 15.40
C LYS A 379 4.52 3.72 15.15
N TRP A 380 3.96 3.56 13.95
CA TRP A 380 2.65 4.10 13.60
C TRP A 380 1.51 3.48 14.40
N ILE A 381 1.51 2.15 14.60
CA ILE A 381 0.49 1.49 15.44
C ILE A 381 0.59 2.00 16.88
N LEU A 382 1.80 2.14 17.43
CA LEU A 382 2.00 2.72 18.77
C LEU A 382 1.47 4.15 18.87
N GLN A 383 1.70 4.97 17.85
CA GLN A 383 1.19 6.34 17.78
C GLN A 383 -0.34 6.36 17.68
N LEU A 384 -0.94 5.51 16.83
CA LEU A 384 -2.39 5.42 16.66
C LEU A 384 -3.10 5.01 17.97
N MET A 385 -2.49 4.13 18.75
CA MET A 385 -2.99 3.76 20.09
C MET A 385 -2.92 4.93 21.08
N GLN A 386 -1.90 5.78 20.96
CA GLN A 386 -1.75 6.98 21.80
C GLN A 386 -2.70 8.09 21.38
N ASP A 387 -2.82 8.35 20.07
CA ASP A 387 -3.74 9.34 19.51
C ASP A 387 -5.20 9.00 19.86
N CYS A 388 -5.55 7.70 19.85
CA CYS A 388 -6.85 7.22 20.32
C CYS A 388 -7.12 7.66 21.78
N ARG A 389 -6.14 7.52 22.69
CA ARG A 389 -6.29 8.02 24.07
C ARG A 389 -6.46 9.53 24.10
N ASP A 390 -5.60 10.26 23.40
CA ASP A 390 -5.56 11.72 23.47
C ASP A 390 -6.84 12.35 22.87
N GLU A 391 -7.47 11.72 21.87
CA GLU A 391 -8.78 12.10 21.31
C GLU A 391 -9.90 12.01 22.37
N PHE A 392 -9.95 10.93 23.16
CA PHE A 392 -10.97 10.77 24.22
C PHE A 392 -10.70 11.61 25.48
N LEU A 393 -9.45 11.98 25.73
CA LEU A 393 -9.10 12.91 26.80
C LEU A 393 -9.42 14.36 26.41
N SER A 394 -9.07 14.78 25.20
CA SER A 394 -9.34 16.14 24.68
C SER A 394 -10.82 16.38 24.36
N GLY A 395 -11.54 15.37 23.86
CA GLY A 395 -12.98 15.42 23.64
C GLY A 395 -13.83 15.55 24.92
N GLY A 396 -13.23 15.37 26.10
CA GLY A 396 -13.88 15.60 27.40
C GLY A 396 -14.08 17.07 27.76
N VAL A 397 -13.43 18.02 27.07
CA VAL A 397 -13.48 19.46 27.37
C VAL A 397 -14.44 20.23 26.44
N ARG A 398 -15.04 19.58 25.42
CA ARG A 398 -15.93 20.22 24.43
C ARG A 398 -17.40 19.80 24.49
N ALA A 399 -17.85 19.21 25.59
CA ALA A 399 -19.24 18.75 25.76
C ALA A 399 -20.07 19.62 26.73
N LEU A 400 -19.69 20.89 26.90
CA LEU A 400 -20.57 21.91 27.46
C LEU A 400 -20.62 23.06 26.45
N ASP A 401 -21.85 23.44 26.09
CA ASP A 401 -22.26 24.52 25.20
C ASP A 401 -22.13 24.27 23.69
N LEU A 402 -23.20 23.72 23.09
CA LEU A 402 -23.96 24.34 22.00
C LEU A 402 -25.08 23.39 21.55
N GLU A 403 -26.29 23.62 22.08
CA GLU A 403 -27.51 23.29 21.33
C GLU A 403 -27.50 24.08 20.03
N GLY A 404 -27.62 23.38 18.91
CA GLY A 404 -27.72 24.01 17.59
C GLY A 404 -27.50 23.02 16.47
N ASP A 405 -28.60 22.59 15.85
CA ASP A 405 -28.68 21.82 14.61
C ASP A 405 -27.46 22.00 13.68
N THR A 406 -26.72 20.92 13.43
CA THR A 406 -26.17 20.59 12.10
C THR A 406 -25.59 19.18 12.11
N ARG A 407 -26.04 18.40 11.12
CA ARG A 407 -25.62 17.02 10.82
C ARG A 407 -24.08 16.90 10.78
N PRO A 408 -23.46 15.85 11.35
CA PRO A 408 -22.06 15.55 11.05
C PRO A 408 -21.93 14.96 9.63
N PRO A 409 -20.90 15.34 8.86
CA PRO A 409 -20.69 14.86 7.51
C PRO A 409 -20.17 13.42 7.50
N THR A 410 -20.61 12.70 6.47
CA THR A 410 -20.23 11.35 6.07
C THR A 410 -18.72 11.16 5.94
N LEU A 411 -18.13 10.25 6.72
CA LEU A 411 -16.88 9.55 6.39
C LEU A 411 -17.10 8.05 6.58
N SER A 412 -17.94 7.51 5.71
CA SER A 412 -17.96 6.08 5.37
C SER A 412 -17.33 5.94 3.99
N ARG A 413 -16.12 5.37 3.90
CA ARG A 413 -15.64 4.54 2.77
C ARG A 413 -14.19 4.09 3.03
N LEU A 414 -13.92 2.85 2.60
CA LEU A 414 -12.71 2.00 2.75
C LEU A 414 -12.83 1.06 3.97
N SER A 415 -13.07 -0.25 3.85
CA SER A 415 -12.75 -1.16 2.75
C SER A 415 -13.67 -2.39 2.70
N HIS A 416 -14.18 -2.66 1.50
CA HIS A 416 -14.68 -3.97 1.10
C HIS A 416 -13.50 -4.93 0.89
N THR A 417 -13.53 -6.11 1.50
CA THR A 417 -12.97 -7.33 0.91
C THR A 417 -13.91 -8.50 1.17
N SER A 418 -14.54 -8.96 0.09
CA SER A 418 -15.05 -10.31 -0.21
C SER A 418 -15.41 -11.26 0.95
N SER A 419 -16.72 -11.50 1.01
CA SER A 419 -17.43 -12.60 1.65
C SER A 419 -16.85 -13.99 1.39
N LEU A 420 -16.67 -14.76 2.46
CA LEU A 420 -16.84 -16.21 2.45
C LEU A 420 -17.88 -16.58 3.51
N ASN A 421 -19.05 -16.99 3.03
CA ASN A 421 -20.11 -17.60 3.82
C ASN A 421 -19.58 -18.86 4.53
N ARG A 422 -19.66 -18.89 5.85
CA ARG A 422 -19.88 -20.15 6.57
C ARG A 422 -20.81 -19.87 7.76
N GLY A 423 -22.01 -20.45 7.66
CA GLY A 423 -23.11 -20.27 8.60
C GLY A 423 -22.79 -20.78 10.01
N GLY A 424 -23.37 -20.09 10.98
CA GLY A 424 -23.28 -20.39 12.41
C GLY A 424 -24.15 -19.42 13.19
N SER A 425 -25.47 -19.51 12.99
CA SER A 425 -26.48 -18.80 13.77
C SER A 425 -26.39 -19.20 15.24
N LEU A 426 -26.09 -18.24 16.12
CA LEU A 426 -26.37 -18.25 17.57
C LEU A 426 -26.15 -16.84 18.16
N ARG A 427 -26.80 -15.82 17.58
CA ARG A 427 -27.02 -14.56 18.29
C ARG A 427 -28.28 -14.73 19.15
N SER A 428 -28.07 -15.06 20.42
CA SER A 428 -29.10 -14.92 21.46
C SER A 428 -29.64 -13.49 21.42
N SER A 429 -30.93 -13.36 21.11
CA SER A 429 -31.69 -12.12 21.26
C SER A 429 -31.48 -11.58 22.68
N ARG A 430 -30.97 -10.34 22.82
CA ARG A 430 -30.84 -9.64 24.12
C ARG A 430 -31.95 -8.60 24.26
N PRO A 431 -32.50 -8.40 25.47
CA PRO A 431 -33.68 -7.56 25.68
C PRO A 431 -33.35 -6.08 25.50
N ASN A 432 -34.20 -5.40 24.75
CA ASN A 432 -34.11 -4.00 24.39
C ASN A 432 -34.61 -3.15 25.58
N THR A 433 -33.72 -2.77 26.49
CA THR A 433 -33.97 -1.76 27.54
C THR A 433 -32.64 -1.09 27.87
N TRP A 434 -32.69 0.17 28.29
CA TRP A 434 -31.57 1.06 28.69
C TRP A 434 -31.07 2.02 27.60
N ARG A 435 -31.80 3.12 27.46
CA ARG A 435 -31.28 4.41 26.99
C ARG A 435 -30.34 4.98 28.06
N PHE A 436 -29.04 4.81 27.91
CA PHE A 436 -28.00 5.64 28.51
C PHE A 436 -26.80 5.56 27.56
N GLU A 437 -26.23 6.71 27.21
CA GLU A 437 -25.03 6.79 26.38
C GLU A 437 -23.93 5.88 26.92
N THR A 438 -23.36 5.03 26.06
CA THR A 438 -22.26 4.13 26.44
C THR A 438 -21.13 4.97 27.06
N PRO A 439 -20.66 4.68 28.29
CA PRO A 439 -19.63 5.47 28.94
C PRO A 439 -18.38 5.62 28.06
N GLN A 440 -17.78 6.82 28.06
CA GLN A 440 -16.58 7.12 27.24
C GLN A 440 -15.43 6.12 27.45
N LEU A 441 -15.27 5.60 28.67
CA LEU A 441 -14.29 4.57 29.01
C LEU A 441 -14.53 3.24 28.27
N VAL A 442 -15.80 2.84 28.10
CA VAL A 442 -16.15 1.61 27.37
C VAL A 442 -15.91 1.81 25.88
N GLN A 443 -16.32 2.96 25.34
CA GLN A 443 -16.08 3.31 23.92
C GLN A 443 -14.58 3.40 23.59
N PHE A 444 -13.76 3.93 24.52
CA PHE A 444 -12.32 3.95 24.37
C PHE A 444 -11.72 2.54 24.28
N VAL A 445 -12.09 1.63 25.19
CA VAL A 445 -11.57 0.25 25.16
C VAL A 445 -12.03 -0.51 23.92
N GLU A 446 -13.27 -0.29 23.48
CA GLU A 446 -13.79 -0.85 22.22
C GLU A 446 -12.99 -0.33 21.01
N LYS A 447 -12.85 0.99 20.86
CA LYS A 447 -12.07 1.60 19.76
C LYS A 447 -10.60 1.19 19.78
N LEU A 448 -9.98 1.14 20.96
CA LEU A 448 -8.58 0.71 21.12
C LEU A 448 -8.40 -0.76 20.73
N SER A 449 -9.34 -1.62 21.14
CA SER A 449 -9.32 -3.04 20.75
C SER A 449 -9.52 -3.22 19.25
N ASP A 450 -10.43 -2.45 18.63
CA ASP A 450 -10.67 -2.47 17.19
C ASP A 450 -9.45 -1.99 16.38
N VAL A 451 -8.73 -0.96 16.87
CA VAL A 451 -7.48 -0.50 16.25
C VAL A 451 -6.44 -1.62 16.23
N VAL A 452 -6.25 -2.34 17.34
CA VAL A 452 -5.29 -3.45 17.41
C VAL A 452 -5.75 -4.61 16.55
N ILE A 453 -7.02 -5.02 16.62
CA ILE A 453 -7.57 -6.12 15.81
C ILE A 453 -7.54 -5.76 14.31
N GLY A 454 -7.70 -4.50 13.93
CA GLY A 454 -7.64 -4.06 12.53
C GLY A 454 -6.23 -4.02 11.96
N GLN A 455 -5.23 -3.58 12.73
CA GLN A 455 -3.88 -3.31 12.23
C GLN A 455 -2.87 -4.43 12.50
N LEU A 456 -2.96 -5.11 13.65
CA LEU A 456 -2.00 -6.16 14.03
C LEU A 456 -2.02 -7.38 13.09
N PRO A 457 -3.16 -7.85 12.54
CA PRO A 457 -3.14 -8.93 11.55
C PRO A 457 -2.37 -8.58 10.27
N ASN A 458 -2.44 -7.32 9.82
CA ASN A 458 -1.72 -6.87 8.63
C ASN A 458 -0.22 -6.79 8.92
N PHE A 459 0.16 -6.28 10.09
CA PHE A 459 1.54 -6.28 10.57
C PHE A 459 2.13 -7.70 10.70
N TRP A 460 1.37 -8.64 11.27
CA TRP A 460 1.77 -10.04 11.40
C TRP A 460 1.89 -10.73 10.03
N LYS A 461 0.94 -10.51 9.11
CA LYS A 461 1.02 -11.02 7.73
C LYS A 461 2.24 -10.46 6.98
N LEU A 462 2.58 -9.18 7.19
CA LEU A 462 3.77 -8.55 6.61
C LEU A 462 5.04 -9.26 7.11
N TRP A 463 5.14 -9.51 8.41
CA TRP A 463 6.23 -10.28 9.01
C TRP A 463 6.34 -11.70 8.44
N ILE A 464 5.24 -12.45 8.36
CA ILE A 464 5.23 -13.80 7.76
C ILE A 464 5.75 -13.75 6.32
N SER A 465 5.30 -12.76 5.53
CA SER A 465 5.78 -12.62 4.15
C SER A 465 7.27 -12.27 4.06
N TYR A 466 7.81 -11.55 5.04
CA TYR A 466 9.24 -11.24 5.15
C TYR A 466 10.07 -12.48 5.50
N VAL A 467 9.65 -13.26 6.50
CA VAL A 467 10.32 -14.50 6.91
C VAL A 467 10.30 -15.55 5.81
N ASN A 468 9.17 -15.67 5.10
CA ASN A 468 9.02 -16.63 4.01
C ASN A 468 9.74 -16.20 2.72
N GLY A 469 10.18 -14.94 2.63
CA GLY A 469 10.80 -14.35 1.44
C GLY A 469 9.81 -14.02 0.31
N SER A 470 8.49 -14.17 0.56
CA SER A 470 7.42 -13.88 -0.42
C SER A 470 7.29 -12.38 -0.74
N LEU A 471 7.96 -11.51 0.02
CA LEU A 471 8.05 -10.08 -0.29
C LEU A 471 8.93 -9.79 -1.50
N PHE A 472 9.79 -10.75 -1.90
CA PHE A 472 10.83 -10.56 -2.91
C PHE A 472 10.59 -11.41 -4.18
N SER A 473 9.76 -12.46 -4.14
CA SER A 473 9.27 -13.13 -5.36
C SER A 473 7.89 -13.79 -5.15
N GLU A 474 7.04 -13.74 -6.18
CA GLU A 474 5.74 -14.44 -6.22
C GLU A 474 5.90 -15.94 -6.55
N THR A 475 7.00 -16.33 -7.20
CA THR A 475 7.20 -17.67 -7.77
C THR A 475 8.11 -18.59 -6.93
N GLY A 476 8.67 -18.13 -5.81
CA GLY A 476 9.48 -19.00 -4.94
C GLY A 476 10.76 -19.54 -5.59
N GLU A 477 11.20 -18.94 -6.70
CA GLU A 477 12.45 -19.31 -7.36
C GLU A 477 13.64 -18.98 -6.44
N LYS A 478 14.62 -19.90 -6.40
CA LYS A 478 15.83 -19.80 -5.59
C LYS A 478 16.77 -18.72 -6.16
N SER A 479 16.42 -17.45 -6.01
CA SER A 479 17.36 -16.35 -6.26
C SER A 479 18.25 -16.14 -5.04
N GLY A 480 19.54 -15.80 -5.24
CA GLY A 480 20.48 -15.53 -4.15
C GLY A 480 20.05 -14.38 -3.22
N GLN A 481 19.15 -13.52 -3.70
CA GLN A 481 18.59 -12.38 -2.96
C GLN A 481 17.53 -12.85 -1.94
N VAL A 482 16.74 -13.87 -2.27
CA VAL A 482 15.76 -14.49 -1.36
C VAL A 482 16.47 -15.21 -0.20
N GLU A 483 17.56 -15.92 -0.45
CA GLU A 483 18.35 -16.57 0.61
C GLU A 483 19.01 -15.55 1.58
N LYS A 484 19.50 -14.43 1.06
CA LYS A 484 20.05 -13.34 1.88
C LYS A 484 18.97 -12.70 2.76
N SER A 485 17.77 -12.50 2.22
CA SER A 485 16.62 -11.97 2.98
C SER A 485 16.17 -12.92 4.09
N LYS A 486 16.13 -14.23 3.85
CA LYS A 486 15.81 -15.26 4.86
C LYS A 486 16.84 -15.31 5.99
N LYS A 487 18.13 -15.13 5.70
CA LYS A 487 19.18 -15.03 6.72
C LYS A 487 19.01 -13.77 7.58
N ASN A 488 18.74 -12.62 6.96
CA ASN A 488 18.47 -11.37 7.68
C ASN A 488 17.22 -11.48 8.57
N ALA A 489 16.16 -12.13 8.07
CA ALA A 489 14.92 -12.34 8.82
C ALA A 489 15.12 -13.21 10.06
N ARG A 490 15.91 -14.29 9.94
CA ARG A 490 16.29 -15.13 11.10
C ARG A 490 17.05 -14.35 12.16
N GLN A 491 17.96 -13.46 11.74
CA GLN A 491 18.74 -12.65 12.68
C GLN A 491 17.89 -11.60 13.40
N ARG A 492 16.80 -11.12 12.78
CA ARG A 492 15.89 -10.10 13.31
C ARG A 492 14.64 -10.65 14.00
N GLN A 493 14.51 -11.97 14.10
CA GLN A 493 13.35 -12.62 14.73
C GLN A 493 13.16 -12.21 16.19
N ASN A 494 14.25 -12.05 16.95
CA ASN A 494 14.21 -11.57 18.33
C ASN A 494 13.79 -10.09 18.44
N ASP A 495 14.19 -9.26 17.48
CA ASP A 495 13.80 -7.84 17.46
C ASP A 495 12.32 -7.68 17.15
N PHE A 496 11.79 -8.49 16.22
CA PHE A 496 10.35 -8.52 15.94
C PHE A 496 9.54 -9.03 17.14
N LYS A 497 10.05 -10.04 17.86
CA LYS A 497 9.45 -10.52 19.11
C LYS A 497 9.30 -9.36 20.12
N LYS A 498 10.35 -8.55 20.31
CA LYS A 498 10.31 -7.36 21.17
C LYS A 498 9.30 -6.31 20.71
N MET A 499 9.12 -6.10 19.40
CA MET A 499 8.10 -5.19 18.87
C MET A 499 6.68 -5.64 19.21
N ILE A 500 6.40 -6.95 19.10
CA ILE A 500 5.09 -7.49 19.50
C ILE A 500 4.89 -7.37 21.01
N GLU A 501 5.92 -7.65 21.82
CA GLU A 501 5.89 -7.42 23.27
C GLU A 501 5.60 -5.95 23.60
N GLU A 502 6.20 -5.01 22.89
CA GLU A 502 5.96 -3.57 23.11
C GLU A 502 4.52 -3.18 22.77
N LEU A 503 3.97 -3.67 21.64
CA LEU A 503 2.58 -3.43 21.25
C LEU A 503 1.57 -4.02 22.26
N THR A 504 1.77 -5.27 22.69
CA THR A 504 0.87 -5.91 23.68
C THR A 504 0.99 -5.24 25.04
N ASN A 505 2.19 -4.87 25.48
CA ASN A 505 2.39 -4.12 26.71
C ASN A 505 1.79 -2.70 26.65
N ARG A 506 1.90 -2.00 25.52
CA ARG A 506 1.27 -0.66 25.34
C ARG A 506 -0.25 -0.76 25.44
N LEU A 507 -0.86 -1.75 24.80
CA LEU A 507 -2.30 -2.02 24.88
C LEU A 507 -2.73 -2.24 26.33
N VAL A 508 -2.03 -3.14 27.04
CA VAL A 508 -2.34 -3.46 28.43
C VAL A 508 -2.15 -2.26 29.36
N ARG A 509 -1.07 -1.49 29.18
CA ARG A 509 -0.81 -0.28 29.96
C ARG A 509 -1.87 0.80 29.75
N LEU A 510 -2.34 1.01 28.51
CA LEU A 510 -3.42 1.96 28.20
C LEU A 510 -4.75 1.53 28.85
N ILE A 511 -5.09 0.24 28.79
CA ILE A 511 -6.30 -0.29 29.43
C ILE A 511 -6.19 -0.21 30.96
N ARG A 512 -5.02 -0.55 31.53
CA ARG A 512 -4.75 -0.39 32.98
C ARG A 512 -4.82 1.07 33.40
N GLY A 513 -4.29 2.00 32.61
CA GLY A 513 -4.37 3.44 32.89
C GLY A 513 -5.80 3.99 32.93
N ALA A 514 -6.70 3.41 32.14
CA ALA A 514 -8.11 3.78 32.12
C ALA A 514 -8.95 3.13 33.23
N LEU A 515 -8.68 1.87 33.58
CA LEU A 515 -9.57 1.07 34.45
C LEU A 515 -8.97 0.69 35.81
N LEU A 516 -7.65 0.61 35.89
CA LEU A 516 -6.89 0.13 37.05
C LEU A 516 -5.70 1.06 37.37
N PRO A 517 -5.92 2.38 37.55
CA PRO A 517 -4.83 3.34 37.73
C PRO A 517 -3.94 3.00 38.94
N THR A 518 -4.50 2.38 39.99
CA THR A 518 -3.75 1.97 41.20
C THR A 518 -2.75 0.83 40.97
N THR A 519 -2.77 0.17 39.80
CA THR A 519 -1.84 -0.92 39.46
C THR A 519 -0.61 -0.45 38.70
N LEU A 520 -0.57 0.82 38.28
CA LEU A 520 0.55 1.39 37.54
C LEU A 520 1.46 2.24 38.43
N PRO A 521 2.80 2.22 38.21
CA PRO A 521 3.73 3.14 38.88
C PRO A 521 3.40 4.61 38.57
N GLN A 522 3.71 5.51 39.51
CA GLN A 522 3.43 6.95 39.39
C GLN A 522 3.99 7.60 38.11
N ALA A 523 5.15 7.13 37.62
CA ALA A 523 5.76 7.59 36.37
C ALA A 523 5.01 7.13 35.11
N GLU A 524 4.30 5.99 35.16
CA GLU A 524 3.50 5.48 34.05
C GLU A 524 2.08 6.09 34.05
N LEU A 525 1.58 6.51 35.22
CA LEU A 525 0.29 7.18 35.36
C LEU A 525 0.20 8.52 34.62
N SER A 526 1.29 9.28 34.51
CA SER A 526 1.31 10.51 33.71
C SER A 526 1.21 10.25 32.20
N LEU A 527 1.77 9.13 31.73
CA LEU A 527 1.82 8.75 30.31
C LEU A 527 0.59 7.98 29.83
N TYR A 528 -0.05 7.20 30.71
CA TYR A 528 -1.14 6.29 30.36
C TYR A 528 -2.46 6.56 31.13
N GLY A 529 -2.41 7.33 32.22
CA GLY A 529 -3.57 7.72 33.03
C GLY A 529 -4.26 8.99 32.53
N GLY A 530 -4.86 9.78 33.44
CA GLY A 530 -5.59 11.02 33.11
C GLY A 530 -7.12 10.89 33.09
N TRP A 531 -7.65 9.75 33.52
CA TRP A 531 -9.09 9.46 33.56
C TRP A 531 -9.75 9.80 34.91
N GLU A 532 -9.04 10.52 35.78
CA GLU A 532 -9.50 10.90 37.12
C GLU A 532 -10.72 11.83 37.01
N GLY A 533 -11.88 11.38 37.51
CA GLY A 533 -13.13 12.16 37.55
C GLY A 533 -14.24 11.71 36.60
N LYS A 534 -14.04 10.69 35.74
CA LYS A 534 -15.10 10.19 34.84
C LYS A 534 -15.81 8.96 35.43
N SER A 535 -17.11 9.12 35.71
CA SER A 535 -18.16 8.15 36.08
C SER A 535 -17.73 6.75 36.57
N GLU A 536 -18.05 6.42 37.82
CA GLU A 536 -17.94 5.04 38.33
C GLU A 536 -18.66 4.05 37.40
N LEU A 537 -17.89 3.11 36.81
CA LEU A 537 -18.44 2.09 35.92
C LEU A 537 -19.26 1.08 36.72
N THR A 538 -20.48 0.83 36.28
CA THR A 538 -21.31 -0.24 36.84
C THR A 538 -20.75 -1.63 36.45
N GLY A 539 -21.03 -2.65 37.26
CA GLY A 539 -20.55 -4.02 37.01
C GLY A 539 -20.94 -4.59 35.64
N ALA A 540 -22.06 -4.13 35.06
CA ALA A 540 -22.47 -4.53 33.71
C ALA A 540 -21.51 -4.02 32.62
N TRP A 541 -21.05 -2.77 32.72
CA TRP A 541 -20.10 -2.20 31.77
C TRP A 541 -18.71 -2.85 31.90
N LEU A 542 -18.28 -3.19 33.12
CA LEU A 542 -17.04 -3.96 33.33
C LEU A 542 -17.10 -5.35 32.69
N THR A 543 -18.26 -6.02 32.70
CA THR A 543 -18.40 -7.31 31.99
C THR A 543 -18.34 -7.17 30.46
N GLN A 544 -18.83 -6.06 29.91
CA GLN A 544 -18.71 -5.75 28.48
C GLN A 544 -17.24 -5.54 28.10
N ILE A 545 -16.50 -4.75 28.89
CA ILE A 545 -15.05 -4.53 28.72
C ILE A 545 -14.28 -5.87 28.80
N ILE A 546 -14.60 -6.74 29.76
CA ILE A 546 -13.97 -8.07 29.83
C ILE A 546 -14.26 -8.87 28.56
N HIS A 547 -15.46 -8.75 27.98
CA HIS A 547 -15.80 -9.45 26.75
C HIS A 547 -15.03 -8.91 25.53
N THR A 548 -14.86 -7.59 25.42
CA THR A 548 -14.14 -6.95 24.31
C THR A 548 -12.64 -7.27 24.38
N VAL A 549 -12.01 -7.15 25.55
CA VAL A 549 -10.60 -7.53 25.76
C VAL A 549 -10.39 -9.02 25.51
N ARG A 550 -11.34 -9.88 25.91
CA ARG A 550 -11.29 -11.32 25.60
C ARG A 550 -11.40 -11.57 24.10
N GLY A 551 -12.30 -10.87 23.40
CA GLY A 551 -12.43 -10.95 21.95
C GLY A 551 -11.14 -10.54 21.23
N CYS A 552 -10.44 -9.51 21.74
CA CYS A 552 -9.13 -9.12 21.26
C CYS A 552 -8.09 -10.24 21.46
N HIS A 553 -8.01 -10.82 22.67
CA HIS A 553 -7.10 -11.95 22.94
C HIS A 553 -7.38 -13.16 22.04
N GLU A 554 -8.65 -13.54 21.85
CA GLU A 554 -9.07 -14.64 20.96
C GLU A 554 -8.69 -14.35 19.50
N ALA A 555 -8.91 -13.13 19.01
CA ALA A 555 -8.53 -12.72 17.65
C ALA A 555 -7.01 -12.74 17.43
N LEU A 556 -6.22 -12.34 18.43
CA LEU A 556 -4.75 -12.39 18.36
C LEU A 556 -4.20 -13.81 18.45
N SER A 557 -4.81 -14.66 19.28
CA SER A 557 -4.44 -16.08 19.37
C SER A 557 -4.75 -16.84 18.06
N ALA A 558 -5.83 -16.47 17.36
CA ALA A 558 -6.18 -17.03 16.05
C ALA A 558 -5.15 -16.72 14.95
N LEU A 559 -4.27 -15.73 15.16
CA LEU A 559 -3.16 -15.42 14.24
C LEU A 559 -1.91 -16.29 14.46
N GLU A 560 -1.97 -17.27 15.37
CA GLU A 560 -0.84 -18.15 15.75
C GLU A 560 0.36 -17.39 16.34
N ILE A 561 0.11 -16.24 16.98
CA ILE A 561 1.14 -15.52 17.75
C ILE A 561 1.51 -16.38 18.99
N PRO A 562 2.81 -16.52 19.33
CA PRO A 562 3.23 -17.30 20.49
C PRO A 562 2.52 -16.88 21.78
N ASN A 563 2.01 -17.86 22.54
CA ASN A 563 1.22 -17.62 23.76
C ASN A 563 1.99 -16.79 24.81
N ASP A 564 3.31 -16.94 24.88
CA ASP A 564 4.19 -16.19 25.79
C ASP A 564 4.03 -14.66 25.62
N LEU A 565 3.78 -14.21 24.38
CA LEU A 565 3.60 -12.80 24.04
C LEU A 565 2.21 -12.26 24.37
N LEU A 566 1.23 -13.16 24.46
CA LEU A 566 -0.18 -12.86 24.76
C LEU A 566 -0.50 -13.02 26.26
N GLN A 567 0.41 -13.63 27.04
CA GLN A 567 0.24 -13.86 28.47
C GLN A 567 -0.10 -12.57 29.24
N VAL A 568 0.50 -11.44 28.86
CA VAL A 568 0.25 -10.13 29.49
C VAL A 568 -1.23 -9.70 29.38
N ILE A 569 -1.91 -10.05 28.28
CA ILE A 569 -3.34 -9.77 28.08
C ILE A 569 -4.19 -10.74 28.92
N SER A 570 -3.76 -12.00 29.04
CA SER A 570 -4.41 -12.98 29.93
C SER A 570 -4.33 -12.57 31.41
N ASP A 571 -3.19 -12.04 31.83
CA ASP A 571 -3.00 -11.51 33.19
C ASP A 571 -3.88 -10.27 33.42
N LEU A 572 -3.97 -9.36 32.44
CA LEU A 572 -4.92 -8.24 32.50
C LEU A 572 -6.37 -8.70 32.63
N LEU A 573 -6.79 -9.73 31.88
CA LEU A 573 -8.13 -10.29 31.98
C LEU A 573 -8.41 -10.84 33.39
N LEU A 574 -7.42 -11.44 34.05
CA LEU A 574 -7.53 -11.88 35.44
C LEU A 574 -7.74 -10.69 36.38
N ASP A 575 -6.93 -9.65 36.24
CA ASP A 575 -7.02 -8.42 37.06
C ASP A 575 -8.36 -7.72 36.88
N LEU A 576 -8.84 -7.57 35.64
CA LEU A 576 -10.14 -6.97 35.32
C LEU A 576 -11.30 -7.78 35.92
N ARG A 577 -11.21 -9.11 35.91
CA ARG A 577 -12.21 -9.98 36.57
C ARG A 577 -12.24 -9.74 38.07
N VAL A 578 -11.08 -9.68 38.72
CA VAL A 578 -10.98 -9.41 40.17
C VAL A 578 -11.54 -8.03 40.50
N HIS A 579 -11.23 -7.01 39.68
CA HIS A 579 -11.73 -5.66 39.88
C HIS A 579 -13.25 -5.55 39.65
N CYS A 580 -13.78 -6.18 38.59
CA CYS A 580 -15.23 -6.25 38.34
C CYS A 580 -15.97 -6.87 39.52
N LEU A 581 -15.42 -7.95 40.07
CA LEU A 581 -15.93 -8.61 41.26
C LEU A 581 -15.89 -7.67 42.48
N MET A 582 -14.78 -6.99 42.72
CA MET A 582 -14.65 -6.02 43.83
C MET A 582 -15.64 -4.86 43.72
N MET A 583 -15.76 -4.23 42.55
CA MET A 583 -16.68 -3.12 42.33
C MET A 583 -18.14 -3.54 42.48
N THR A 584 -18.49 -4.74 42.01
CA THR A 584 -19.83 -5.30 42.23
C THR A 584 -20.13 -5.50 43.71
N LEU A 585 -19.16 -6.00 44.49
CA LEU A 585 -19.29 -6.15 45.95
C LEU A 585 -19.40 -4.80 46.66
N LEU A 586 -18.59 -3.81 46.28
CA LEU A 586 -18.64 -2.46 46.84
C LEU A 586 -19.97 -1.77 46.55
N HIS A 587 -20.43 -1.80 45.30
CA HIS A 587 -21.73 -1.25 44.91
C HIS A 587 -22.88 -1.96 45.64
N THR A 588 -22.82 -3.29 45.77
CA THR A 588 -23.78 -4.05 46.57
C THR A 588 -23.74 -3.62 48.04
N THR A 589 -22.56 -3.33 48.60
CA THR A 589 -22.42 -2.85 49.98
C THR A 589 -23.04 -1.47 50.18
N GLU A 590 -22.85 -0.57 49.21
CA GLU A 590 -23.40 0.79 49.21
C GLU A 590 -24.92 0.80 48.98
N ASP A 591 -25.42 -0.05 48.08
CA ASP A 591 -26.84 -0.31 47.93
C ASP A 591 -27.44 -0.80 49.25
N VAL A 592 -26.75 -1.71 49.95
CA VAL A 592 -27.18 -2.16 51.28
C VAL A 592 -27.15 -1.00 52.28
N LYS A 593 -26.23 -0.01 52.16
CA LYS A 593 -26.19 1.24 52.96
C LYS A 593 -27.44 2.07 52.86
N ARG A 594 -27.97 2.18 51.65
CA ARG A 594 -29.15 3.00 51.39
C ARG A 594 -30.47 2.29 51.73
N LEU A 595 -30.45 1.01 52.11
CA LEU A 595 -31.66 0.24 52.45
C LEU A 595 -32.35 0.75 53.73
N ALA A 596 -31.57 1.16 54.74
CA ALA A 596 -32.07 1.69 56.01
C ALA A 596 -33.09 2.83 55.85
N VAL A 597 -32.92 3.62 54.79
CA VAL A 597 -33.71 4.82 54.50
C VAL A 597 -34.98 4.48 53.70
N LYS A 598 -35.11 3.25 53.20
CA LYS A 598 -36.21 2.80 52.33
C LYS A 598 -37.13 1.78 52.99
N GLU A 599 -36.97 1.53 54.28
CA GLU A 599 -37.72 0.51 55.02
C GLU A 599 -39.09 1.04 55.45
N ASP A 600 -40.13 0.28 55.15
CA ASP A 600 -41.56 0.59 55.38
C ASP A 600 -42.10 -0.03 56.68
N TRP A 601 -41.30 -0.86 57.37
CA TRP A 601 -41.62 -1.50 58.65
C TRP A 601 -42.90 -2.36 58.67
N VAL A 602 -43.37 -2.80 57.49
CA VAL A 602 -44.55 -3.67 57.36
C VAL A 602 -44.12 -5.13 57.55
N VAL A 603 -44.82 -5.82 58.46
CA VAL A 603 -44.49 -7.18 58.90
C VAL A 603 -45.37 -8.21 58.19
N ASP A 604 -44.75 -9.23 57.57
CA ASP A 604 -45.43 -10.40 57.00
C ASP A 604 -45.88 -11.38 58.10
N ASN A 605 -46.75 -12.36 57.79
CA ASN A 605 -47.30 -13.35 58.74
C ASN A 605 -46.25 -14.15 59.56
N GLU A 606 -44.98 -14.14 59.15
CA GLU A 606 -43.84 -14.77 59.86
C GLU A 606 -43.02 -13.79 60.72
N GLY A 607 -43.43 -12.52 60.87
CA GLY A 607 -42.70 -11.56 61.69
C GLY A 607 -41.51 -10.91 61.00
N ILE A 608 -41.51 -10.86 59.66
CA ILE A 608 -40.38 -10.43 58.83
C ILE A 608 -40.81 -9.26 57.95
N THR A 609 -39.93 -8.28 57.76
CA THR A 609 -40.17 -7.20 56.80
C THR A 609 -40.02 -7.70 55.35
N SER A 610 -41.00 -7.41 54.49
CA SER A 610 -41.05 -7.81 53.07
C SER A 610 -39.77 -7.48 52.28
N LEU A 611 -39.08 -6.40 52.66
CA LEU A 611 -37.86 -5.88 52.03
C LEU A 611 -36.62 -6.78 52.27
N VAL A 612 -36.52 -7.43 53.44
CA VAL A 612 -35.45 -8.39 53.76
C VAL A 612 -35.61 -9.69 52.96
N GLN A 613 -36.84 -10.16 52.76
CA GLN A 613 -37.14 -11.38 52.02
C GLN A 613 -36.92 -11.22 50.50
N ILE A 614 -37.40 -10.12 49.90
CA ILE A 614 -37.25 -9.84 48.47
C ILE A 614 -35.77 -9.60 48.10
N ARG A 615 -35.01 -8.93 48.98
CA ARG A 615 -33.64 -8.50 48.65
C ARG A 615 -32.56 -9.50 49.11
N SER A 616 -32.79 -10.34 50.13
CA SER A 616 -31.93 -11.52 50.38
C SER A 616 -31.89 -12.44 49.16
N GLY A 617 -33.03 -12.59 48.45
CA GLY A 617 -33.11 -13.23 47.14
C GLY A 617 -32.36 -12.51 46.03
N LYS A 618 -32.30 -11.17 46.04
CA LYS A 618 -31.57 -10.34 45.06
C LYS A 618 -30.06 -10.35 45.31
N CYS A 619 -29.63 -10.22 46.57
CA CYS A 619 -28.25 -10.37 47.02
C CYS A 619 -27.74 -11.79 46.74
N ARG A 620 -28.58 -12.82 46.99
CA ARG A 620 -28.41 -14.18 46.45
C ARG A 620 -28.16 -14.09 44.96
N ARG A 621 -29.09 -13.61 44.14
CA ARG A 621 -28.93 -13.62 42.67
C ARG A 621 -27.68 -12.86 42.20
N THR A 622 -27.28 -11.75 42.82
CA THR A 622 -26.10 -10.98 42.42
C THR A 622 -24.79 -11.67 42.79
N ILE A 623 -24.70 -12.24 43.99
CA ILE A 623 -23.53 -13.01 44.46
C ILE A 623 -23.48 -14.40 43.77
N LEU A 624 -24.64 -14.97 43.42
CA LEU A 624 -24.80 -16.32 42.86
C LEU A 624 -24.82 -16.40 41.33
N LYS A 625 -25.16 -15.33 40.60
CA LYS A 625 -25.13 -15.33 39.11
C LYS A 625 -23.77 -14.92 38.54
N THR A 626 -22.91 -14.29 39.33
CA THR A 626 -21.56 -13.87 38.93
C THR A 626 -20.47 -14.97 38.86
N PRO A 627 -20.59 -16.21 39.39
CA PRO A 627 -19.42 -17.10 39.51
C PRO A 627 -19.18 -18.04 38.31
N LYS A 628 -20.19 -18.47 37.55
CA LYS A 628 -20.03 -19.61 36.61
C LYS A 628 -19.09 -19.39 35.41
N LYS A 629 -18.73 -18.15 35.06
CA LYS A 629 -17.86 -17.84 33.90
C LYS A 629 -16.56 -17.10 34.24
N ILE A 630 -16.34 -16.75 35.52
CA ILE A 630 -15.28 -15.81 35.92
C ILE A 630 -14.13 -16.49 36.66
N PHE A 631 -14.40 -17.56 37.42
CA PHE A 631 -13.41 -18.25 38.24
C PHE A 631 -12.82 -19.46 37.52
N SER A 632 -11.62 -19.30 36.95
CA SER A 632 -10.83 -20.40 36.39
C SER A 632 -9.56 -20.70 37.20
N SER A 633 -9.24 -19.93 38.24
CA SER A 633 -8.06 -20.14 39.08
C SER A 633 -8.37 -20.19 40.58
N GLU A 634 -7.77 -21.17 41.25
CA GLU A 634 -7.95 -21.43 42.69
C GLU A 634 -7.46 -20.25 43.56
N TRP A 635 -6.45 -19.50 43.10
CA TRP A 635 -5.91 -18.32 43.79
C TRP A 635 -6.93 -17.17 43.87
N VAL A 636 -7.64 -16.88 42.77
CA VAL A 636 -8.68 -15.84 42.73
C VAL A 636 -9.84 -16.20 43.65
N SER A 637 -10.15 -17.50 43.80
CA SER A 637 -11.19 -17.98 44.71
C SER A 637 -10.89 -17.68 46.19
N LYS A 638 -9.66 -17.93 46.66
CA LYS A 638 -9.25 -17.72 48.06
C LYS A 638 -9.19 -16.24 48.44
N ASN A 639 -8.63 -15.39 47.57
CA ASN A 639 -8.55 -13.95 47.82
C ASN A 639 -9.92 -13.27 47.74
N TYR A 640 -10.78 -13.70 46.81
CA TYR A 640 -12.16 -13.24 46.70
C TYR A 640 -12.98 -13.63 47.93
N LEU A 641 -12.87 -14.86 48.42
CA LEU A 641 -13.54 -15.29 49.66
C LEU A 641 -13.09 -14.50 50.88
N ALA A 642 -11.78 -14.25 51.04
CA ALA A 642 -11.26 -13.50 52.18
C ALA A 642 -11.80 -12.05 52.20
N LYS A 643 -11.82 -11.39 51.04
CA LYS A 643 -12.34 -10.02 50.89
C LYS A 643 -13.88 -9.96 50.93
N ALA A 644 -14.58 -10.92 50.32
CA ALA A 644 -16.03 -11.04 50.41
C ALA A 644 -16.48 -11.33 51.85
N SER A 645 -15.76 -12.20 52.57
CA SER A 645 -15.98 -12.47 54.00
C SER A 645 -15.73 -11.21 54.83
N TYR A 646 -14.67 -10.44 54.54
CA TYR A 646 -14.40 -9.16 55.21
C TYR A 646 -15.50 -8.12 54.94
N VAL A 647 -15.94 -7.96 53.68
CA VAL A 647 -17.00 -7.03 53.28
C VAL A 647 -18.37 -7.43 53.86
N LEU A 648 -18.70 -8.73 53.91
CA LEU A 648 -19.89 -9.23 54.59
C LEU A 648 -19.79 -8.98 56.10
N LYS A 649 -18.63 -9.25 56.71
CA LYS A 649 -18.38 -9.06 58.15
C LYS A 649 -18.36 -7.58 58.56
N TRP A 650 -17.91 -6.67 57.71
CA TRP A 650 -17.90 -5.22 57.99
C TRP A 650 -19.21 -4.55 57.59
N GLY A 651 -19.74 -4.84 56.41
CA GLY A 651 -20.91 -4.18 55.83
C GLY A 651 -22.23 -4.52 56.53
N LEU A 652 -22.37 -5.74 57.08
CA LEU A 652 -23.52 -6.12 57.91
C LEU A 652 -23.34 -5.65 59.36
N ASN A 653 -22.16 -5.85 59.95
CA ASN A 653 -21.92 -5.63 61.37
C ASN A 653 -21.88 -4.13 61.74
N TYR A 654 -21.19 -3.30 60.93
CA TYR A 654 -21.13 -1.84 61.12
C TYR A 654 -22.47 -1.17 60.83
N LYS A 655 -23.21 -1.68 59.84
CA LYS A 655 -24.52 -1.12 59.49
C LYS A 655 -25.60 -1.49 60.49
N LEU A 656 -25.66 -2.73 60.97
CA LEU A 656 -26.61 -3.07 62.03
C LEU A 656 -26.31 -2.29 63.32
N THR A 657 -25.04 -1.98 63.62
CA THR A 657 -24.67 -1.08 64.72
C THR A 657 -24.95 0.41 64.45
N PHE A 658 -24.86 0.88 63.20
CA PHE A 658 -25.17 2.27 62.83
C PHE A 658 -26.68 2.53 62.72
N LEU A 659 -27.45 1.58 62.16
CA LEU A 659 -28.91 1.50 62.26
C LEU A 659 -29.33 1.51 63.73
N PHE A 660 -28.65 0.74 64.58
CA PHE A 660 -28.89 0.65 66.02
C PHE A 660 -28.73 2.00 66.74
N LEU A 661 -27.73 2.82 66.40
CA LEU A 661 -27.53 4.13 67.03
C LEU A 661 -28.58 5.18 66.65
N ASN A 662 -29.07 5.20 65.40
CA ASN A 662 -30.09 6.15 64.96
C ASN A 662 -31.54 5.76 65.36
N PHE A 663 -31.81 4.48 65.61
CA PHE A 663 -33.18 3.97 65.89
C PHE A 663 -33.48 3.65 67.36
N LEU A 664 -32.51 3.78 68.28
CA LEU A 664 -32.69 3.57 69.73
C LEU A 664 -33.83 4.43 70.35
N PHE A 665 -34.27 5.46 69.63
CA PHE A 665 -35.26 6.46 70.08
C PHE A 665 -36.74 6.19 69.66
N GLN A 666 -37.10 5.11 68.94
CA GLN A 666 -38.53 4.87 68.59
C GLN A 666 -39.03 3.39 68.70
N GLN A 667 -40.15 3.23 69.42
CA GLN A 667 -41.12 2.10 69.54
C GLN A 667 -40.59 0.68 69.83
N GLU A 668 -41.10 0.05 70.91
CA GLU A 668 -40.77 -1.31 71.36
C GLU A 668 -41.09 -2.39 70.31
N GLN A 669 -42.13 -2.18 69.49
CA GLN A 669 -42.49 -3.08 68.39
C GLN A 669 -41.38 -3.19 67.33
N ARG A 670 -40.62 -2.13 67.06
CA ARG A 670 -39.51 -2.17 66.09
C ARG A 670 -38.34 -3.01 66.60
N LEU A 671 -38.10 -3.01 67.91
CA LEU A 671 -37.08 -3.87 68.53
C LEU A 671 -37.41 -5.35 68.32
N LEU A 672 -38.68 -5.74 68.48
CA LEU A 672 -39.14 -7.10 68.23
C LEU A 672 -39.02 -7.52 66.77
N ILE A 673 -39.35 -6.62 65.83
CA ILE A 673 -39.21 -6.87 64.39
C ILE A 673 -37.74 -7.10 64.03
N ILE A 674 -36.82 -6.27 64.55
CA ILE A 674 -35.39 -6.43 64.31
C ILE A 674 -34.86 -7.72 64.94
N LEU A 675 -35.35 -8.12 66.12
CA LEU A 675 -34.98 -9.38 66.77
C LEU A 675 -35.42 -10.59 65.94
N SER A 676 -36.65 -10.55 65.41
CA SER A 676 -37.20 -11.57 64.50
C SER A 676 -36.38 -11.66 63.20
N ASN A 677 -36.06 -10.51 62.60
CA ASN A 677 -35.21 -10.41 61.41
C ASN A 677 -33.79 -10.97 61.65
N CYS A 678 -33.18 -10.69 62.82
CA CYS A 678 -31.88 -11.24 63.20
C CYS A 678 -31.91 -12.77 63.28
N GLN A 679 -32.92 -13.33 63.95
CA GLN A 679 -33.11 -14.77 64.07
C GLN A 679 -33.35 -15.43 62.71
N TYR A 680 -34.09 -14.78 61.82
CA TYR A 680 -34.30 -15.26 60.45
C TYR A 680 -33.02 -15.26 59.61
N LEU A 681 -32.23 -14.19 59.68
CA LEU A 681 -30.95 -14.08 58.97
C LEU A 681 -29.98 -15.18 59.40
N GLU A 682 -29.90 -15.44 60.70
CA GLU A 682 -29.08 -16.50 61.29
C GLU A 682 -29.52 -17.90 60.85
N ARG A 683 -30.82 -18.21 61.01
CA ARG A 683 -31.35 -19.56 60.77
C ARG A 683 -31.58 -19.91 59.31
N ARG A 684 -31.86 -18.95 58.43
CA ARG A 684 -32.17 -19.23 57.02
C ARG A 684 -31.15 -18.64 56.06
N THR A 685 -30.73 -17.38 56.21
CA THR A 685 -29.95 -16.70 55.17
C THR A 685 -28.47 -17.10 55.20
N PHE A 686 -27.83 -17.08 56.36
CA PHE A 686 -26.41 -17.45 56.47
C PHE A 686 -26.16 -18.94 56.25
N LEU A 687 -27.05 -19.82 56.74
CA LEU A 687 -26.95 -21.27 56.49
C LEU A 687 -27.09 -21.61 55.00
N ASN A 688 -28.09 -21.03 54.31
CA ASN A 688 -28.24 -21.25 52.87
C ASN A 688 -27.10 -20.67 52.04
N LEU A 689 -26.46 -19.60 52.51
CA LEU A 689 -25.29 -19.02 51.86
C LEU A 689 -24.06 -19.91 52.06
N ALA A 690 -23.87 -20.45 53.28
CA ALA A 690 -22.79 -21.38 53.60
C ALA A 690 -22.89 -22.68 52.79
N ASP A 691 -24.07 -23.33 52.77
CA ASP A 691 -24.33 -24.55 51.98
C ASP A 691 -24.03 -24.33 50.48
N HIS A 692 -24.32 -23.14 49.96
CA HIS A 692 -24.06 -22.83 48.56
C HIS A 692 -22.57 -22.58 48.27
N PHE A 693 -21.84 -21.94 49.19
CA PHE A 693 -20.39 -21.80 49.07
C PHE A 693 -19.68 -23.15 49.12
N GLU A 694 -20.12 -24.05 50.00
CA GLU A 694 -19.61 -25.43 50.10
C GLU A 694 -19.86 -26.22 48.81
N LYS A 695 -21.06 -26.14 48.23
CA LYS A 695 -21.39 -26.75 46.93
C LYS A 695 -20.52 -26.26 45.77
N HIS A 696 -19.88 -25.10 45.91
CA HIS A 696 -19.00 -24.52 44.89
C HIS A 696 -17.50 -24.63 45.23
N GLY A 697 -17.12 -25.45 46.21
CA GLY A 697 -15.72 -25.78 46.50
C GLY A 697 -14.96 -24.70 47.30
N PHE A 698 -15.69 -23.78 47.94
CA PHE A 698 -15.10 -22.72 48.75
C PHE A 698 -14.90 -23.19 50.20
N THR A 699 -13.67 -23.17 50.72
CA THR A 699 -13.33 -23.57 52.09
C THR A 699 -13.33 -22.37 53.04
N GLY A 700 -13.92 -22.51 54.25
CA GLY A 700 -13.97 -21.45 55.28
C GLY A 700 -15.35 -20.86 55.61
N THR A 701 -16.44 -21.55 55.24
CA THR A 701 -17.84 -21.21 55.52
C THR A 701 -18.17 -21.12 57.01
N GLU A 702 -17.41 -21.79 57.88
CA GLU A 702 -17.56 -21.70 59.35
C GLU A 702 -17.41 -20.28 59.91
N LYS A 703 -16.65 -19.41 59.23
CA LYS A 703 -16.49 -18.01 59.64
C LYS A 703 -17.71 -17.15 59.29
N ILE A 704 -18.51 -17.56 58.31
CA ILE A 704 -19.74 -16.87 57.87
C ILE A 704 -20.89 -17.21 58.82
N THR A 705 -21.00 -18.46 59.27
CA THR A 705 -21.97 -18.89 60.29
C THR A 705 -21.66 -18.31 61.67
N ARG A 706 -20.39 -18.01 61.98
CA ARG A 706 -19.97 -17.31 63.22
C ARG A 706 -20.08 -15.77 63.15
N VAL A 707 -20.70 -15.18 62.10
CA VAL A 707 -20.86 -13.72 61.99
C VAL A 707 -21.77 -13.18 63.09
N SER A 708 -21.48 -11.96 63.55
CA SER A 708 -21.81 -11.40 64.87
C SER A 708 -23.28 -11.01 65.11
N THR A 709 -24.27 -11.71 64.55
CA THR A 709 -25.69 -11.46 64.87
C THR A 709 -26.00 -11.74 66.34
N CYS A 710 -25.36 -12.75 66.95
CA CYS A 710 -25.61 -13.11 68.35
C CYS A 710 -25.29 -11.99 69.36
N LYS A 711 -24.29 -11.14 69.08
CA LYS A 711 -23.95 -10.01 69.97
C LYS A 711 -25.02 -8.92 69.94
N LEU A 712 -25.59 -8.67 68.77
CA LEU A 712 -26.63 -7.67 68.60
C LEU A 712 -27.97 -8.18 69.10
N ASP A 713 -28.33 -9.43 68.78
CA ASP A 713 -29.52 -10.12 69.31
C ASP A 713 -29.55 -10.06 70.84
N ARG A 714 -28.43 -10.34 71.51
CA ARG A 714 -28.33 -10.22 72.97
C ARG A 714 -28.60 -8.80 73.48
N LYS A 715 -27.97 -7.78 72.90
CA LYS A 715 -28.13 -6.38 73.32
C LYS A 715 -29.55 -5.86 73.07
N LEU A 716 -30.14 -6.20 71.92
CA LEU A 716 -31.51 -5.84 71.58
C LEU A 716 -32.51 -6.52 72.52
N PHE A 717 -32.28 -7.79 72.82
CA PHE A 717 -33.10 -8.55 73.75
C PHE A 717 -33.02 -7.97 75.18
N GLU A 718 -31.81 -7.69 75.69
CA GLU A 718 -31.63 -7.05 77.01
C GLU A 718 -32.36 -5.70 77.08
N ALA A 719 -32.19 -4.82 76.09
CA ALA A 719 -32.84 -3.51 76.05
C ALA A 719 -34.39 -3.59 75.96
N TYR A 720 -34.93 -4.56 75.23
CA TYR A 720 -36.38 -4.78 75.19
C TYR A 720 -36.91 -5.28 76.53
N ILE A 721 -36.19 -6.21 77.16
CA ILE A 721 -36.57 -6.77 78.45
C ILE A 721 -36.55 -5.69 79.54
N GLU A 722 -35.52 -4.85 79.63
CA GLU A 722 -35.47 -3.75 80.60
C GLU A 722 -36.70 -2.83 80.46
N ARG A 723 -37.04 -2.41 79.24
CA ARG A 723 -38.19 -1.52 78.99
C ARG A 723 -39.55 -2.11 79.39
N ARG A 724 -39.72 -3.44 79.33
CA ARG A 724 -41.00 -4.12 79.63
C ARG A 724 -41.05 -4.76 81.01
N ALA A 725 -39.94 -5.23 81.55
CA ALA A 725 -39.87 -5.87 82.84
C ALA A 725 -39.82 -4.84 83.99
N ASP A 726 -39.09 -3.75 83.83
CA ASP A 726 -38.87 -2.77 84.91
C ASP A 726 -40.18 -2.12 85.41
N PRO A 727 -41.14 -1.73 84.55
CA PRO A 727 -42.43 -1.21 85.03
C PRO A 727 -43.26 -2.26 85.78
N ILE A 728 -43.23 -3.52 85.34
CA ILE A 728 -43.96 -4.61 85.99
C ILE A 728 -43.36 -4.85 87.38
N VAL A 729 -42.04 -5.03 87.46
CA VAL A 729 -41.29 -5.22 88.70
C VAL A 729 -41.49 -4.04 89.65
N GLY A 730 -41.35 -2.81 89.16
CA GLY A 730 -41.51 -1.58 89.94
C GLY A 730 -42.93 -1.34 90.46
N SER A 731 -43.95 -1.97 89.86
CA SER A 731 -45.34 -1.88 90.35
C SER A 731 -45.66 -2.84 91.50
N LEU A 732 -44.84 -3.88 91.71
CA LEU A 732 -45.11 -4.93 92.70
C LEU A 732 -44.97 -4.42 94.13
N GLU A 733 -43.86 -3.72 94.44
CA GLU A 733 -43.59 -3.23 95.80
C GLU A 733 -44.63 -2.18 96.24
N PRO A 734 -44.93 -1.11 95.48
CA PRO A 734 -46.02 -0.19 95.82
C PRO A 734 -47.38 -0.89 95.89
N GLY A 735 -47.62 -1.89 95.03
CA GLY A 735 -48.86 -2.65 94.99
C GLY A 735 -49.09 -3.54 96.23
N ILE A 736 -48.03 -4.11 96.82
CA ILE A 736 -48.10 -4.92 98.04
C ILE A 736 -48.47 -4.07 99.26
N TYR A 737 -47.93 -2.85 99.35
CA TYR A 737 -48.13 -1.94 100.48
C TYR A 737 -49.22 -0.89 100.24
N ALA A 738 -49.92 -0.97 99.10
CA ALA A 738 -51.03 -0.09 98.78
C ALA A 738 -52.09 -0.12 99.90
N GLY A 739 -52.51 1.06 100.37
CA GLY A 739 -53.50 1.19 101.44
C GLY A 739 -52.97 0.91 102.85
N TYR A 740 -51.67 1.12 103.12
CA TYR A 740 -51.03 0.89 104.43
C TYR A 740 -51.08 -0.56 104.92
N PHE A 741 -51.04 -1.51 103.99
CA PHE A 741 -51.07 -2.94 104.30
C PHE A 741 -49.84 -3.37 105.11
N ASP A 742 -50.06 -4.02 106.26
CA ASP A 742 -49.01 -4.61 107.10
C ASP A 742 -49.18 -6.14 107.20
N TRP A 743 -48.10 -6.88 106.97
CA TRP A 743 -48.06 -8.35 107.09
C TRP A 743 -48.30 -8.85 108.52
N ARG A 744 -48.07 -7.98 109.53
CA ARG A 744 -48.25 -8.27 110.97
C ARG A 744 -49.71 -8.21 111.42
N ASP A 745 -50.55 -7.46 110.73
CA ASP A 745 -51.97 -7.26 111.08
C ASP A 745 -52.87 -7.51 109.87
N CYS A 746 -53.01 -8.79 109.52
CA CYS A 746 -53.76 -9.22 108.33
C CYS A 746 -55.11 -9.85 108.71
N GLN A 747 -56.18 -9.33 108.10
CA GLN A 747 -57.49 -9.97 108.14
C GLN A 747 -57.48 -11.30 107.37
N THR A 748 -58.52 -12.11 107.55
CA THR A 748 -58.63 -13.39 106.84
C THR A 748 -58.62 -13.19 105.32
N PRO A 749 -57.79 -13.93 104.57
CA PRO A 749 -57.72 -13.86 103.12
C PRO A 749 -59.09 -14.04 102.45
N THR A 750 -59.53 -13.08 101.64
CA THR A 750 -60.76 -13.17 100.83
C THR A 750 -60.48 -13.56 99.37
N GLY A 751 -59.22 -13.45 98.94
CA GLY A 751 -58.76 -13.78 97.60
C GLY A 751 -57.44 -13.08 97.26
N VAL A 752 -56.99 -13.26 96.01
CA VAL A 752 -55.79 -12.60 95.47
C VAL A 752 -56.06 -11.10 95.28
N ARG A 753 -55.15 -10.25 95.79
CA ARG A 753 -55.24 -8.79 95.70
C ARG A 753 -55.03 -8.27 94.27
N ASN A 754 -55.53 -7.07 93.99
CA ASN A 754 -55.59 -6.51 92.63
C ASN A 754 -54.22 -6.22 92.02
N TYR A 755 -53.21 -5.85 92.81
CA TYR A 755 -51.86 -5.59 92.30
C TYR A 755 -51.30 -6.80 91.52
N LEU A 756 -51.56 -8.02 92.00
CA LEU A 756 -51.09 -9.24 91.33
C LEU A 756 -51.87 -9.51 90.03
N LYS A 757 -53.15 -9.16 90.00
CA LYS A 757 -53.98 -9.25 88.79
C LYS A 757 -53.50 -8.25 87.73
N GLU A 758 -53.16 -7.03 88.13
CA GLU A 758 -52.59 -5.99 87.27
C GLU A 758 -51.22 -6.38 86.72
N ALA A 759 -50.36 -6.99 87.55
CA ALA A 759 -49.09 -7.55 87.10
C ALA A 759 -49.29 -8.67 86.06
N LEU A 760 -50.23 -9.60 86.30
CA LEU A 760 -50.57 -10.65 85.34
C LEU A 760 -51.14 -10.09 84.03
N VAL A 761 -52.02 -9.10 84.08
CA VAL A 761 -52.55 -8.41 82.89
C VAL A 761 -51.43 -7.71 82.12
N SER A 762 -50.47 -7.12 82.81
CA SER A 762 -49.29 -6.50 82.19
C SER A 762 -48.40 -7.53 81.49
N ILE A 763 -48.21 -8.71 82.09
CA ILE A 763 -47.49 -9.83 81.45
C ILE A 763 -48.27 -10.35 80.23
N ILE A 764 -49.61 -10.41 80.29
CA ILE A 764 -50.47 -10.77 79.15
C ILE A 764 -50.36 -9.74 78.03
N ALA A 765 -50.28 -8.45 78.35
CA ALA A 765 -50.09 -7.40 77.36
C ALA A 765 -48.76 -7.58 76.61
N VAL A 766 -47.67 -7.90 77.33
CA VAL A 766 -46.39 -8.22 76.69
C VAL A 766 -46.46 -9.50 75.87
N HIS A 767 -47.15 -10.54 76.36
CA HIS A 767 -47.40 -11.77 75.59
C HIS A 767 -48.09 -11.46 74.25
N ALA A 768 -49.17 -10.68 74.27
CA ALA A 768 -49.92 -10.30 73.08
C ALA A 768 -49.07 -9.48 72.10
N GLU A 769 -48.31 -8.50 72.59
CA GLU A 769 -47.40 -7.70 71.76
C GLU A 769 -46.38 -8.59 71.04
N VAL A 770 -45.69 -9.47 71.76
CA VAL A 770 -44.69 -10.37 71.16
C VAL A 770 -45.35 -11.37 70.21
N PHE A 771 -46.52 -11.91 70.57
CA PHE A 771 -47.24 -12.88 69.76
C PHE A 771 -47.71 -12.31 68.41
N THR A 772 -48.08 -11.03 68.36
CA THR A 772 -48.47 -10.36 67.11
C THR A 772 -47.30 -10.16 66.15
N VAL A 773 -46.08 -10.00 66.68
CA VAL A 773 -44.86 -9.80 65.86
C VAL A 773 -44.21 -11.13 65.51
N SER A 774 -43.92 -11.99 66.48
CA SER A 774 -43.25 -13.28 66.24
C SER A 774 -43.55 -14.29 67.34
N LYS A 775 -44.24 -15.37 66.97
CA LYS A 775 -44.60 -16.46 67.89
C LYS A 775 -43.39 -17.18 68.47
N ASP A 776 -42.30 -17.28 67.71
CA ASP A 776 -41.07 -17.96 68.10
C ASP A 776 -40.33 -17.24 69.24
N LEU A 777 -40.55 -15.94 69.41
CA LEU A 777 -39.90 -15.12 70.45
C LEU A 777 -40.63 -15.16 71.80
N VAL A 778 -41.91 -15.55 71.82
CA VAL A 778 -42.76 -15.52 73.02
C VAL A 778 -42.16 -16.29 74.20
N PRO A 779 -41.72 -17.56 74.06
CA PRO A 779 -41.16 -18.31 75.20
C PRO A 779 -39.88 -17.66 75.73
N ARG A 780 -39.05 -17.13 74.84
CA ARG A 780 -37.77 -16.50 75.19
C ARG A 780 -37.98 -15.21 75.98
N VAL A 781 -38.91 -14.36 75.55
CA VAL A 781 -39.21 -13.08 76.23
C VAL A 781 -39.89 -13.32 77.57
N LEU A 782 -40.97 -14.12 77.59
CA LEU A 782 -41.74 -14.32 78.82
C LEU A 782 -40.96 -15.04 79.91
N SER A 783 -40.13 -16.04 79.58
CA SER A 783 -39.30 -16.69 80.60
C SER A 783 -38.31 -15.72 81.28
N ARG A 784 -37.88 -14.66 80.59
CA ARG A 784 -37.01 -13.65 81.20
C ARG A 784 -37.79 -12.67 82.08
N ILE A 785 -39.00 -12.26 81.66
CA ILE A 785 -39.88 -11.39 82.45
C ILE A 785 -40.37 -12.11 83.71
N VAL A 786 -40.82 -13.36 83.57
CA VAL A 786 -41.25 -14.20 84.71
C VAL A 786 -40.13 -14.37 85.71
N ARG A 787 -38.88 -14.53 85.25
CA ARG A 787 -37.72 -14.53 86.14
C ARG A 787 -37.58 -13.21 86.92
N SER A 788 -37.59 -12.07 86.25
CA SER A 788 -37.45 -10.77 86.92
C SER A 788 -38.56 -10.53 87.96
N VAL A 789 -39.80 -10.93 87.64
CA VAL A 789 -40.94 -10.87 88.56
C VAL A 789 -40.78 -11.85 89.73
N ALA A 790 -40.30 -13.08 89.48
CA ALA A 790 -40.06 -14.07 90.53
C ALA A 790 -38.93 -13.66 91.49
N ASP A 791 -37.84 -13.10 90.94
CA ASP A 791 -36.70 -12.58 91.72
C ASP A 791 -37.14 -11.43 92.62
N GLU A 792 -37.95 -10.50 92.11
CA GLU A 792 -38.48 -9.38 92.90
C GLU A 792 -39.47 -9.84 93.97
N MET A 793 -40.40 -10.73 93.63
CA MET A 793 -41.31 -11.31 94.61
C MET A 793 -40.55 -12.06 95.71
N CYS A 794 -39.47 -12.77 95.38
CA CYS A 794 -38.60 -13.41 96.36
C CYS A 794 -37.92 -12.38 97.29
N ARG A 795 -37.33 -11.32 96.72
CA ARG A 795 -36.72 -10.23 97.48
C ARG A 795 -37.71 -9.61 98.47
N LEU A 796 -38.91 -9.26 97.99
CA LEU A 796 -39.95 -8.62 98.81
C LEU A 796 -40.41 -9.52 99.96
N MET A 797 -40.56 -10.83 99.74
CA MET A 797 -40.95 -11.77 100.80
C MET A 797 -39.85 -11.97 101.85
N GLN A 798 -38.57 -11.93 101.45
CA GLN A 798 -37.44 -12.04 102.37
C GLN A 798 -37.22 -10.78 103.22
N CYS A 799 -37.62 -9.61 102.73
CA CYS A 799 -37.51 -8.34 103.45
C CYS A 799 -38.58 -8.15 104.54
N VAL A 800 -39.61 -9.01 104.60
CA VAL A 800 -40.66 -8.92 105.62
C VAL A 800 -40.13 -9.42 106.98
N SER A 801 -40.20 -8.57 108.01
CA SER A 801 -39.64 -8.88 109.34
C SER A 801 -40.39 -9.98 110.11
N SER A 802 -41.71 -10.08 109.92
CA SER A 802 -42.58 -11.02 110.63
C SER A 802 -43.94 -11.13 109.94
N PHE A 803 -44.52 -12.33 109.96
CA PHE A 803 -45.83 -12.62 109.38
C PHE A 803 -46.83 -13.00 110.46
N SER A 804 -48.05 -12.46 110.38
CA SER A 804 -49.20 -13.02 111.08
C SER A 804 -49.63 -14.35 110.44
N LYS A 805 -50.45 -15.15 111.14
CA LYS A 805 -51.01 -16.40 110.61
C LYS A 805 -51.75 -16.16 109.27
N ASN A 806 -52.58 -15.12 109.22
CA ASN A 806 -53.34 -14.75 108.02
C ASN A 806 -52.44 -14.09 106.96
N GLY A 807 -51.44 -13.31 107.35
CA GLY A 807 -50.48 -12.70 106.44
C GLY A 807 -49.61 -13.74 105.72
N ALA A 808 -49.16 -14.77 106.43
CA ALA A 808 -48.46 -15.91 105.84
C ALA A 808 -49.36 -16.70 104.86
N LEU A 809 -50.66 -16.82 105.18
CA LEU A 809 -51.64 -17.46 104.30
C LEU A 809 -51.90 -16.63 103.03
N GLN A 810 -52.04 -15.29 103.14
CA GLN A 810 -52.20 -14.38 102.01
C GLN A 810 -50.95 -14.38 101.10
N ALA A 811 -49.75 -14.30 101.68
CA ALA A 811 -48.50 -14.35 100.92
C ALA A 811 -48.35 -15.67 100.14
N ARG A 812 -48.71 -16.80 100.79
CA ARG A 812 -48.67 -18.13 100.16
C ARG A 812 -49.73 -18.26 99.05
N LEU A 813 -50.92 -17.67 99.24
CA LEU A 813 -51.96 -17.58 98.21
C LEU A 813 -51.46 -16.83 96.97
N GLU A 814 -50.83 -15.68 97.16
CA GLU A 814 -50.36 -14.81 96.07
C GLU A 814 -49.17 -15.41 95.32
N LEU A 815 -48.19 -15.97 96.02
CA LEU A 815 -47.06 -16.66 95.39
C LEU A 815 -47.51 -17.91 94.61
N CYS A 816 -48.41 -18.72 95.18
CA CYS A 816 -48.96 -19.88 94.48
C CYS A 816 -49.82 -19.46 93.28
N ALA A 817 -50.65 -18.42 93.41
CA ALA A 817 -51.46 -17.90 92.31
C ALA A 817 -50.58 -17.41 91.15
N LEU A 818 -49.52 -16.65 91.45
CA LEU A 818 -48.57 -16.16 90.45
C LEU A 818 -47.83 -17.32 89.76
N ARG A 819 -47.25 -18.24 90.55
CA ARG A 819 -46.51 -19.40 90.05
C ARG A 819 -47.37 -20.29 89.16
N ASP A 820 -48.60 -20.57 89.58
CA ASP A 820 -49.54 -21.41 88.82
C ASP A 820 -49.99 -20.69 87.53
N ALA A 821 -50.16 -19.37 87.56
CA ALA A 821 -50.55 -18.57 86.39
C ALA A 821 -49.47 -18.54 85.29
N VAL A 822 -48.19 -18.49 85.67
CA VAL A 822 -47.06 -18.37 84.72
C VAL A 822 -46.32 -19.69 84.48
N ALA A 823 -46.88 -20.82 84.92
CA ALA A 823 -46.23 -22.14 84.96
C ALA A 823 -45.56 -22.56 83.63
N THR A 824 -46.18 -22.24 82.49
CA THR A 824 -45.67 -22.57 81.14
C THR A 824 -44.31 -21.93 80.82
N TYR A 825 -43.97 -20.81 81.46
CA TYR A 825 -42.77 -20.03 81.16
C TYR A 825 -41.73 -20.03 82.29
N ILE A 826 -41.95 -20.84 83.34
CA ILE A 826 -41.01 -20.99 84.45
C ILE A 826 -39.74 -21.70 83.96
N ASN A 827 -38.60 -21.04 84.13
CA ASN A 827 -37.26 -21.62 83.94
C ASN A 827 -36.67 -22.08 85.29
N PRO A 828 -35.59 -22.89 85.31
CA PRO A 828 -35.01 -23.42 86.54
C PRO A 828 -34.64 -22.34 87.57
N ASP A 829 -34.18 -21.19 87.10
CA ASP A 829 -33.78 -20.08 87.96
C ASP A 829 -35.00 -19.42 88.61
N SER A 830 -36.03 -19.08 87.84
CA SER A 830 -37.30 -18.53 88.36
C SER A 830 -38.00 -19.48 89.32
N ASN A 831 -37.93 -20.80 89.07
CA ASN A 831 -38.45 -21.81 89.98
C ASN A 831 -37.70 -21.82 91.32
N THR A 832 -36.39 -21.60 91.28
CA THR A 832 -35.56 -21.48 92.49
C THR A 832 -35.98 -20.25 93.29
N SER A 833 -36.17 -19.10 92.64
CA SER A 833 -36.64 -17.88 93.30
C SER A 833 -38.04 -18.05 93.92
N PHE A 834 -38.97 -18.71 93.23
CA PHE A 834 -40.29 -19.04 93.81
C PHE A 834 -40.18 -19.99 95.01
N LYS A 835 -39.28 -20.99 94.97
CA LYS A 835 -39.05 -21.89 96.12
C LYS A 835 -38.49 -21.13 97.31
N LEU A 836 -37.46 -20.31 97.10
CA LEU A 836 -36.87 -19.46 98.13
C LEU A 836 -37.90 -18.51 98.74
N ALA A 837 -38.79 -17.92 97.93
CA ALA A 837 -39.88 -17.08 98.40
C ALA A 837 -40.88 -17.86 99.28
N LEU A 838 -41.20 -19.11 98.92
CA LEU A 838 -42.12 -19.97 99.67
C LEU A 838 -41.52 -20.55 100.96
N GLU A 839 -40.20 -20.74 100.98
CA GLU A 839 -39.42 -21.18 102.15
C GLU A 839 -39.27 -20.07 103.19
N ALA A 840 -39.23 -18.80 102.76
CA ALA A 840 -39.21 -17.64 103.65
C ALA A 840 -40.51 -17.46 104.47
N LEU A 841 -41.60 -18.14 104.09
CA LEU A 841 -42.90 -18.04 104.76
C LEU A 841 -43.07 -19.10 105.87
N PRO A 842 -43.67 -18.74 107.03
CA PRO A 842 -44.00 -19.71 108.08
C PRO A 842 -44.83 -20.89 107.57
N GLN A 843 -44.57 -22.10 108.11
CA GLN A 843 -45.29 -23.31 107.71
C GLN A 843 -46.75 -23.32 108.21
N LEU A 844 -47.66 -23.78 107.35
CA LEU A 844 -49.07 -23.95 107.69
C LEU A 844 -49.29 -25.31 108.37
N HIS A 845 -49.52 -25.28 109.69
CA HIS A 845 -49.72 -26.50 110.51
C HIS A 845 -51.19 -26.94 110.62
N SER A 846 -52.15 -26.07 110.26
CA SER A 846 -53.60 -26.35 110.30
C SER A 846 -54.11 -26.89 108.98
N GLY A 847 -54.80 -28.04 109.00
CA GLY A 847 -55.47 -28.60 107.83
C GLY A 847 -56.62 -27.74 107.28
N GLY A 848 -57.22 -26.88 108.12
CA GLY A 848 -58.26 -25.94 107.70
C GLY A 848 -57.72 -24.80 106.84
N ASP A 849 -56.53 -24.27 107.16
CA ASP A 849 -55.92 -23.18 106.41
C ASP A 849 -55.46 -23.66 105.01
N LYS A 850 -55.05 -24.93 104.88
CA LYS A 850 -54.72 -25.55 103.58
C LYS A 850 -55.94 -25.68 102.68
N LYS A 851 -57.10 -26.08 103.23
CA LYS A 851 -58.37 -26.13 102.48
C LYS A 851 -58.81 -24.74 102.03
N LEU A 852 -58.73 -23.75 102.92
CA LEU A 852 -59.07 -22.36 102.59
C LEU A 852 -58.17 -21.79 101.47
N LEU A 853 -56.86 -22.11 101.49
CA LEU A 853 -55.92 -21.74 100.43
C LEU A 853 -56.33 -22.33 99.06
N GLU A 854 -56.69 -23.61 99.02
CA GLU A 854 -57.12 -24.29 97.79
C GLU A 854 -58.44 -23.73 97.25
N GLU A 855 -59.41 -23.45 98.12
CA GLU A 855 -60.69 -22.81 97.73
C GLU A 855 -60.47 -21.42 97.13
N LEU A 856 -59.62 -20.59 97.74
CA LEU A 856 -59.30 -19.25 97.24
C LEU A 856 -58.50 -19.29 95.94
N LEU A 857 -57.59 -20.25 95.76
CA LEU A 857 -56.88 -20.46 94.49
C LEU A 857 -57.85 -20.89 93.37
N ASN A 858 -58.80 -21.77 93.66
CA ASN A 858 -59.82 -22.19 92.69
C ASN A 858 -60.77 -21.05 92.32
N LYS A 859 -61.14 -20.20 93.29
CA LYS A 859 -61.90 -18.97 93.05
C LYS A 859 -61.12 -17.98 92.18
N PHE A 860 -59.82 -17.83 92.41
CA PHE A 860 -58.95 -17.02 91.56
C PHE A 860 -58.88 -17.56 90.12
N LYS A 861 -58.59 -18.86 89.97
CA LYS A 861 -58.48 -19.54 88.66
C LYS A 861 -59.77 -19.46 87.85
N SER A 862 -60.94 -19.57 88.49
CA SER A 862 -62.24 -19.41 87.83
C SER A 862 -62.53 -17.94 87.47
N SER A 863 -62.20 -16.98 88.33
CA SER A 863 -62.43 -15.55 88.07
C SER A 863 -61.56 -14.98 86.94
N MET A 864 -60.34 -15.48 86.77
CA MET A 864 -59.38 -15.05 85.74
C MET A 864 -59.17 -16.11 84.65
N HIS A 865 -60.13 -17.02 84.46
CA HIS A 865 -59.96 -18.16 83.55
C HIS A 865 -59.51 -17.75 82.15
N LEU A 866 -60.22 -16.78 81.54
CA LEU A 866 -59.93 -16.30 80.19
C LEU A 866 -58.52 -15.70 80.05
N GLN A 867 -58.11 -14.89 81.03
CA GLN A 867 -56.79 -14.26 81.07
C GLN A 867 -55.68 -15.29 81.20
N LEU A 868 -55.88 -16.31 82.04
CA LEU A 868 -54.90 -17.37 82.27
C LEU A 868 -54.78 -18.35 81.10
N THR A 869 -55.85 -18.54 80.31
CA THR A 869 -55.79 -19.36 79.08
C THR A 869 -54.79 -18.81 78.07
N CYS A 870 -54.51 -17.50 78.07
CA CYS A 870 -53.52 -16.89 77.16
C CYS A 870 -52.09 -17.45 77.34
N PHE A 871 -51.74 -17.94 78.53
CA PHE A 871 -50.43 -18.54 78.83
C PHE A 871 -50.36 -20.04 78.58
N GLN A 872 -51.49 -20.67 78.24
CA GLN A 872 -51.52 -22.08 77.89
C GLN A 872 -51.15 -22.24 76.41
N SER A 873 -50.29 -23.21 76.11
CA SER A 873 -49.95 -23.54 74.74
C SER A 873 -51.20 -23.99 73.99
N SER A 874 -51.65 -23.18 73.03
CA SER A 874 -52.74 -23.55 72.14
C SER A 874 -52.32 -24.77 71.33
N ASN A 875 -52.82 -25.94 71.72
CA ASN A 875 -52.71 -27.20 70.99
C ASN A 875 -53.65 -27.18 69.77
N ILE A 876 -53.63 -26.09 69.00
CA ILE A 876 -54.41 -25.93 67.78
C ILE A 876 -53.53 -26.43 66.65
N GLN A 877 -53.73 -27.69 66.27
CA GLN A 877 -53.31 -28.16 64.95
C GLN A 877 -53.90 -27.21 63.91
N PRO A 878 -53.12 -26.70 62.94
CA PRO A 878 -53.66 -25.89 61.87
C PRO A 878 -54.63 -26.75 61.07
N VAL A 879 -55.92 -26.39 61.10
CA VAL A 879 -56.89 -26.85 60.12
C VAL A 879 -56.37 -26.38 58.76
N LYS A 880 -55.95 -27.32 57.92
CA LYS A 880 -55.57 -27.05 56.52
C LYS A 880 -56.73 -26.33 55.84
N ARG A 881 -56.50 -25.10 55.40
CA ARG A 881 -57.22 -24.48 54.29
C ARG A 881 -56.22 -24.18 53.18
#